data_AF-A3XBT9-F1
#
_entry.id   AF-A3XBT9-F1
#
_cell.length_a   1.000
_cell.length_b   1.000
_cell.length_c   1.000
_cell.angle_alpha   90.00
_cell.angle_beta   90.00
_cell.angle_gamma   90.00
#
_symmetry.space_group_name_H-M   'P 1'
#
loop_
_entity.id
_entity.type
_entity.pdbx_description
1 polymer ?
#
loop_
_entity_poly.entity_id
_entity_poly.type
_entity_poly.pdbx_seq_one_letter_code
_entity_poly.pdbx_strand_id
1 'polypeptide(L)'
;MTSDVQGNRPLSEDELQELVASSDAGARNPVGAVGLSLAVIAVSWSVFQVILASPLANYLLPGAVNNNSRLIHLAFALMLGFMAYPAMGRESRNLISFALGHLGTVLGLGAFSVAVMVTIAPDISMNMAVIVGAVIALALVAPTYLNGSGVATGGERVVSAVGMFVAIVVLSYSAFAILGQYLLGDWSSTLQIAALILGLAVGGWFALSYIRQWDTPENDFVPVQDWALAGAGVFVSIYGFLNYQKIVDSGGLADDIDKFYALAGLLILFEAARRALGPAMAIIATVFLAYVFFGSSEWVPEVIRWKGASLKKAMSHMWITSEGVFGIALGVSTKFVFLFVLFGALLDKAGAGNYFIKMAFGALGHLRGGPAKAAVVGSAATGLISGSSIANVVTTGTFTIPLMKRVGFSSEQAGSVEVASSVNGQIMPPVMGAAAFLMVEYVGISYVEVITHAFLPAAISYIALVYIVHLEAVKRNMPTLGNREVHMARTILGMASFFAVFAGLCYGSQFPVEAAYRWVPSFAGVLMFGVVFVIYVALVALAAGIPDLEPDDPNAKEVELPDISKIYKAGLHYLLPIVVLVYFLMIEQKSPGLSAFWATALLFVILLTQKPIKAFFRNQSNMMATFVEGCHDLWSGLIDGSRNMIGIALATATAGVIVGTVTLTGVGQVMADLVETMAYGLTYLSAIVVHAISPLTDLIGITSFQGTVAERAADMTGTILVFVLLCVGLLSLVLGMGLPTTANYIVVSSLMAGVVVELGAQSGLIVPLIAVHLFVFYFGIMADVTPPVGLASFAAAAVSGGDAIRTGFVAFFYSLRTVALPFVFIFNTDLLLIDVTWTQGILVAISATIAILVFTAGTMGYFVTRSRLYESFLLVFVAFALFRPDFFMNRIMPPHSAVAPTELVQALDLAEAGQELRLTIEGPDFDTGEIASTTLVVEVLEGLDGAAMAEKAGLVLLPEADQMNLDAPGFGTPAEQDLGSFDFYGDSPVFVKEILAPADQMPKELVFIPALLLLGLIAMMQSGRARREGETA
;
A
#
# COMPACT_ATOMS: atom_id res chain seq x y z
N MET A 1 -15.75 -35.52 -11.71
CA MET A 1 -15.95 -35.57 -13.17
C MET A 1 -16.17 -34.14 -13.60
N THR A 2 -15.39 -33.50 -14.45
CA THR A 2 -14.79 -33.94 -15.73
C THR A 2 -13.35 -33.41 -15.87
N SER A 3 -12.41 -34.32 -16.11
CA SER A 3 -11.22 -34.05 -16.90
C SER A 3 -11.63 -33.99 -18.38
N ASP A 4 -10.90 -33.16 -19.12
CA ASP A 4 -10.87 -32.97 -20.57
C ASP A 4 -11.83 -31.94 -21.21
N VAL A 5 -11.19 -31.11 -22.03
CA VAL A 5 -11.74 -30.22 -23.08
C VAL A 5 -12.30 -28.86 -22.64
N GLN A 6 -11.44 -27.98 -22.12
CA GLN A 6 -11.52 -26.52 -22.39
C GLN A 6 -10.10 -25.93 -22.28
N GLY A 7 -9.33 -26.13 -23.34
CA GLY A 7 -7.99 -25.55 -23.46
C GLY A 7 -8.05 -24.04 -23.64
N ASN A 8 -7.09 -23.34 -23.02
CA ASN A 8 -6.47 -22.09 -23.48
C ASN A 8 -7.39 -21.01 -24.08
N ARG A 9 -8.66 -20.93 -23.69
CA ARG A 9 -9.55 -19.82 -24.05
C ARG A 9 -9.42 -18.73 -22.99
N PRO A 10 -9.31 -17.46 -23.39
CA PRO A 10 -9.52 -16.35 -22.47
C PRO A 10 -10.90 -16.50 -21.80
N LEU A 11 -10.95 -16.24 -20.49
CA LEU A 11 -12.21 -16.23 -19.73
C LEU A 11 -13.10 -15.07 -20.22
N SER A 12 -14.43 -15.24 -20.17
CA SER A 12 -15.38 -14.15 -20.45
C SER A 12 -15.30 -13.05 -19.38
N GLU A 13 -15.85 -11.87 -19.64
CA GLU A 13 -15.86 -10.76 -18.66
C GLU A 13 -16.54 -11.18 -17.35
N ASP A 14 -17.67 -11.89 -17.42
CA ASP A 14 -18.34 -12.44 -16.24
C ASP A 14 -17.50 -13.52 -15.54
N GLU A 15 -16.82 -14.40 -16.30
CA GLU A 15 -15.90 -15.40 -15.75
C GLU A 15 -14.64 -14.76 -15.13
N LEU A 16 -14.23 -13.58 -15.61
CA LEU A 16 -13.10 -12.79 -15.09
C LEU A 16 -13.49 -11.97 -13.86
N GLN A 17 -14.70 -11.42 -13.82
CA GLN A 17 -15.27 -10.83 -12.61
C GLN A 17 -15.53 -11.92 -11.54
N GLU A 18 -15.96 -13.12 -11.96
CA GLU A 18 -16.02 -14.31 -11.10
C GLU A 18 -14.61 -14.73 -10.67
N LEU A 19 -13.60 -14.59 -11.55
CA LEU A 19 -12.21 -14.84 -11.21
C LEU A 19 -11.69 -13.81 -10.19
N VAL A 20 -12.06 -12.52 -10.25
CA VAL A 20 -11.73 -11.50 -9.22
C VAL A 20 -12.40 -11.83 -7.90
N ALA A 21 -13.71 -12.12 -7.95
CA ALA A 21 -14.46 -12.58 -6.80
C ALA A 21 -13.83 -13.87 -6.22
N SER A 22 -13.17 -14.67 -7.06
CA SER A 22 -12.45 -15.87 -6.66
C SER A 22 -10.98 -15.68 -6.27
N SER A 23 -10.31 -14.63 -6.76
CA SER A 23 -8.91 -14.28 -6.46
C SER A 23 -8.82 -13.59 -5.11
N ASP A 24 -9.90 -12.95 -4.66
CA ASP A 24 -10.11 -12.57 -3.25
C ASP A 24 -10.56 -13.77 -2.40
N ALA A 25 -9.97 -14.96 -2.62
CA ALA A 25 -10.21 -16.18 -1.83
C ALA A 25 -11.58 -16.88 -1.97
N GLY A 26 -12.28 -16.69 -3.10
CA GLY A 26 -13.35 -17.62 -3.51
C GLY A 26 -14.77 -17.22 -3.09
N ALA A 27 -15.16 -15.94 -3.20
CA ALA A 27 -16.46 -15.47 -2.74
C ALA A 27 -17.65 -16.27 -3.32
N ARG A 28 -18.62 -16.58 -2.46
CA ARG A 28 -19.91 -17.20 -2.80
C ARG A 28 -20.78 -16.24 -3.60
N ASN A 29 -21.59 -16.80 -4.48
CA ASN A 29 -22.62 -16.05 -5.18
C ASN A 29 -24.00 -16.72 -5.00
N PRO A 30 -24.50 -16.81 -3.75
CA PRO A 30 -25.73 -17.53 -3.50
C PRO A 30 -26.90 -16.77 -4.12
N VAL A 31 -27.80 -17.50 -4.77
CA VAL A 31 -29.02 -16.93 -5.38
C VAL A 31 -30.22 -17.06 -4.44
N GLY A 32 -31.29 -16.32 -4.72
CA GLY A 32 -32.52 -16.36 -3.92
C GLY A 32 -32.40 -15.65 -2.57
N ALA A 33 -33.00 -16.23 -1.51
CA ALA A 33 -33.12 -15.57 -0.20
C ALA A 33 -31.77 -15.31 0.50
N VAL A 34 -30.79 -16.19 0.29
CA VAL A 34 -29.43 -16.06 0.86
C VAL A 34 -28.63 -14.99 0.12
N GLY A 35 -28.77 -14.90 -1.20
CA GLY A 35 -28.22 -13.78 -1.99
C GLY A 35 -28.81 -12.44 -1.55
N LEU A 36 -30.12 -12.41 -1.31
CA LEU A 36 -30.80 -11.21 -0.82
C LEU A 36 -30.32 -10.81 0.58
N SER A 37 -30.08 -11.76 1.50
CA SER A 37 -29.58 -11.40 2.84
C SER A 37 -28.18 -10.81 2.80
N LEU A 38 -27.26 -11.38 2.00
CA LEU A 38 -25.93 -10.81 1.75
C LEU A 38 -26.03 -9.39 1.18
N ALA A 39 -26.86 -9.21 0.15
CA ALA A 39 -27.09 -7.92 -0.48
C ALA A 39 -27.62 -6.88 0.53
N VAL A 40 -28.60 -7.24 1.37
CA VAL A 40 -29.16 -6.35 2.38
C VAL A 40 -28.13 -5.96 3.43
N ILE A 41 -27.29 -6.90 3.91
CA ILE A 41 -26.23 -6.59 4.87
C ILE A 41 -25.18 -5.66 4.25
N ALA A 42 -24.75 -5.94 3.01
CA ALA A 42 -23.81 -5.11 2.28
C ALA A 42 -24.36 -3.69 2.06
N VAL A 43 -25.60 -3.57 1.58
CA VAL A 43 -26.25 -2.25 1.42
C VAL A 43 -26.39 -1.54 2.76
N SER A 44 -26.72 -2.26 3.85
CA SER A 44 -26.81 -1.68 5.20
C SER A 44 -25.47 -1.13 5.67
N TRP A 45 -24.36 -1.82 5.39
CA TRP A 45 -23.02 -1.33 5.71
C TRP A 45 -22.69 -0.08 4.90
N SER A 46 -22.92 -0.09 3.59
CA SER A 46 -22.69 1.07 2.72
C SER A 46 -23.51 2.28 3.16
N VAL A 47 -24.80 2.09 3.49
CA VAL A 47 -25.67 3.16 4.00
C VAL A 47 -25.18 3.67 5.35
N PHE A 48 -24.81 2.78 6.28
CA PHE A 48 -24.24 3.18 7.57
C PHE A 48 -23.01 4.07 7.41
N GLN A 49 -22.10 3.73 6.49
CA GLN A 49 -20.87 4.48 6.24
C GLN A 49 -21.13 5.84 5.59
N VAL A 50 -22.07 5.90 4.64
CA VAL A 50 -22.51 7.18 4.06
C VAL A 50 -23.15 8.08 5.11
N ILE A 51 -23.97 7.53 6.01
CA ILE A 51 -24.56 8.30 7.12
C ILE A 51 -23.48 8.78 8.08
N LEU A 52 -22.55 7.91 8.48
CA LEU A 52 -21.46 8.21 9.41
C LEU A 52 -20.60 9.39 8.93
N ALA A 53 -20.34 9.47 7.62
CA ALA A 53 -19.56 10.54 7.03
C ALA A 53 -20.35 11.82 6.71
N SER A 54 -21.68 11.73 6.72
CA SER A 54 -22.54 12.85 6.39
C SER A 54 -22.55 13.92 7.50
N PRO A 55 -22.82 15.18 7.18
CA PRO A 55 -23.12 16.21 8.18
C PRO A 55 -24.32 15.87 9.09
N LEU A 56 -25.13 14.86 8.70
CA LEU A 56 -26.30 14.41 9.43
C LEU A 56 -25.99 13.31 10.46
N ALA A 57 -24.74 12.82 10.54
CA ALA A 57 -24.36 11.72 11.42
C ALA A 57 -24.78 11.94 12.88
N ASN A 58 -24.56 13.13 13.43
CA ASN A 58 -24.90 13.46 14.82
C ASN A 58 -26.42 13.60 15.07
N TYR A 59 -27.22 13.73 14.00
CA TYR A 59 -28.68 13.81 14.09
C TYR A 59 -29.36 12.45 13.88
N LEU A 60 -28.75 11.60 13.05
CA LEU A 60 -29.30 10.30 12.65
C LEU A 60 -28.77 9.13 13.48
N LEU A 61 -27.55 9.24 14.01
CA LEU A 61 -26.92 8.19 14.79
C LEU A 61 -26.74 8.65 16.25
N PRO A 62 -26.97 7.76 17.24
CA PRO A 62 -26.62 8.04 18.62
C PRO A 62 -25.12 8.35 18.76
N GLY A 63 -24.73 9.30 19.62
CA GLY A 63 -23.31 9.67 19.79
C GLY A 63 -22.42 8.49 20.19
N ALA A 64 -22.94 7.53 20.97
CA ALA A 64 -22.25 6.30 21.32
C ALA A 64 -21.90 5.45 20.08
N VAL A 65 -22.77 5.41 19.07
CA VAL A 65 -22.57 4.70 17.79
C VAL A 65 -21.49 5.39 16.96
N ASN A 66 -21.50 6.73 16.90
CA ASN A 66 -20.49 7.50 16.18
C ASN A 66 -19.08 7.28 16.78
N ASN A 67 -18.97 7.37 18.10
CA ASN A 67 -17.70 7.21 18.83
C ASN A 67 -17.15 5.79 18.74
N ASN A 68 -18.01 4.79 18.55
CA ASN A 68 -17.64 3.37 18.49
C ASN A 68 -17.81 2.77 17.09
N SER A 69 -17.78 3.61 16.06
CA SER A 69 -18.00 3.20 14.66
C SER A 69 -17.04 2.10 14.18
N ARG A 70 -15.81 2.03 14.71
CA ARG A 70 -14.81 0.98 14.40
C ARG A 70 -15.32 -0.42 14.73
N LEU A 71 -15.99 -0.57 15.88
CA LEU A 71 -16.56 -1.85 16.36
C LEU A 71 -17.67 -2.33 15.42
N ILE A 72 -18.54 -1.40 14.99
CA ILE A 72 -19.66 -1.68 14.08
C ILE A 72 -19.15 -2.00 12.68
N HIS A 73 -18.14 -1.25 12.21
CA HIS A 73 -17.49 -1.51 10.92
C HIS A 73 -16.88 -2.92 10.86
N LEU A 74 -16.15 -3.32 11.90
CA LEU A 74 -15.59 -4.69 11.99
C LEU A 74 -16.68 -5.76 12.08
N ALA A 75 -17.79 -5.48 12.77
CA ALA A 75 -18.92 -6.40 12.85
C ALA A 75 -19.51 -6.71 11.46
N PHE A 76 -19.71 -5.69 10.62
CA PHE A 76 -20.13 -5.89 9.23
C PHE A 76 -19.09 -6.67 8.42
N ALA A 77 -17.82 -6.33 8.56
CA ALA A 77 -16.73 -7.01 7.86
C ALA A 77 -16.63 -8.49 8.22
N LEU A 78 -16.76 -8.86 9.50
CA LEU A 78 -16.76 -10.26 9.93
C LEU A 78 -18.01 -11.00 9.47
N MET A 79 -19.19 -10.39 9.59
CA MET A 79 -20.45 -10.98 9.14
C MET A 79 -20.38 -11.33 7.64
N LEU A 80 -20.02 -10.35 6.81
CA LEU A 80 -19.87 -10.54 5.38
C LEU A 80 -18.65 -11.43 5.05
N GLY A 81 -17.57 -11.36 5.82
CA GLY A 81 -16.41 -12.23 5.67
C GLY A 81 -16.76 -13.71 5.72
N PHE A 82 -17.53 -14.14 6.72
CA PHE A 82 -17.95 -15.53 6.85
C PHE A 82 -19.07 -15.94 5.88
N MET A 83 -19.99 -15.03 5.59
CA MET A 83 -21.11 -15.34 4.69
C MET A 83 -20.66 -15.33 3.22
N ALA A 84 -19.85 -14.37 2.82
CA ALA A 84 -19.38 -14.22 1.45
C ALA A 84 -18.21 -15.16 1.14
N TYR A 85 -17.31 -15.48 2.07
CA TYR A 85 -16.15 -16.31 1.75
C TYR A 85 -16.25 -17.72 2.35
N PRO A 86 -16.17 -18.78 1.53
CA PRO A 86 -16.23 -20.14 2.01
C PRO A 86 -14.98 -20.50 2.82
N ALA A 87 -15.13 -21.49 3.71
CA ALA A 87 -14.01 -21.97 4.51
C ALA A 87 -12.85 -22.54 3.67
N MET A 88 -13.15 -23.11 2.48
CA MET A 88 -12.20 -23.60 1.48
C MET A 88 -12.54 -23.04 0.08
N GLY A 89 -11.56 -22.39 -0.56
CA GLY A 89 -11.68 -21.88 -1.95
C GLY A 89 -11.34 -22.94 -3.01
N ARG A 90 -11.66 -22.67 -4.29
CA ARG A 90 -11.37 -23.57 -5.44
C ARG A 90 -9.88 -23.95 -5.57
N GLU A 91 -8.97 -23.07 -5.13
CA GLU A 91 -7.51 -23.27 -5.15
C GLU A 91 -6.96 -24.22 -4.07
N SER A 92 -7.77 -24.62 -3.08
CA SER A 92 -7.36 -25.61 -2.05
C SER A 92 -7.10 -27.02 -2.63
N ARG A 93 -7.32 -27.20 -3.94
CA ARG A 93 -6.96 -28.39 -4.70
C ARG A 93 -5.44 -28.52 -4.92
N ASN A 94 -4.68 -27.43 -4.78
CA ASN A 94 -3.22 -27.44 -4.84
C ASN A 94 -2.59 -27.70 -3.47
N LEU A 95 -1.67 -28.67 -3.42
CA LEU A 95 -1.01 -29.19 -2.22
C LEU A 95 -0.37 -28.11 -1.32
N ILE A 96 0.28 -27.13 -1.94
CA ILE A 96 1.06 -26.09 -1.25
C ILE A 96 0.12 -25.07 -0.58
N SER A 97 -0.90 -24.59 -1.30
CA SER A 97 -1.91 -23.67 -0.77
C SER A 97 -2.73 -24.30 0.36
N PHE A 98 -2.97 -25.60 0.28
CA PHE A 98 -3.64 -26.37 1.33
C PHE A 98 -2.79 -26.50 2.61
N ALA A 99 -1.52 -26.92 2.46
CA ALA A 99 -0.61 -27.05 3.59
C ALA A 99 -0.38 -25.72 4.31
N LEU A 100 -0.16 -24.64 3.56
CA LEU A 100 -0.03 -23.28 4.11
C LEU A 100 -1.36 -22.79 4.72
N GLY A 101 -2.48 -23.09 4.06
CA GLY A 101 -3.85 -22.76 4.48
C GLY A 101 -4.19 -23.22 5.89
N HIS A 102 -3.75 -24.42 6.27
CA HIS A 102 -4.03 -24.99 7.58
C HIS A 102 -2.86 -24.89 8.55
N LEU A 103 -1.64 -24.63 8.09
CA LEU A 103 -0.49 -24.42 8.96
C LEU A 103 -0.71 -23.23 9.91
N GLY A 104 -1.27 -22.12 9.45
CA GLY A 104 -1.57 -20.96 10.31
C GLY A 104 -2.59 -21.27 11.41
N THR A 105 -3.69 -21.95 11.04
CA THR A 105 -4.72 -22.41 11.99
C THR A 105 -4.16 -23.44 12.96
N VAL A 106 -3.32 -24.38 12.50
CA VAL A 106 -2.70 -25.42 13.32
C VAL A 106 -1.63 -24.86 14.25
N LEU A 107 -0.82 -23.90 13.80
CA LEU A 107 0.16 -23.21 14.63
C LEU A 107 -0.52 -22.30 15.67
N GLY A 108 -1.58 -21.59 15.28
CA GLY A 108 -2.38 -20.77 16.20
C GLY A 108 -3.11 -21.60 17.25
N LEU A 109 -3.73 -22.72 16.84
CA LEU A 109 -4.39 -23.68 17.73
C LEU A 109 -3.38 -24.48 18.59
N GLY A 110 -2.18 -24.74 18.07
CA GLY A 110 -1.07 -25.37 18.78
C GLY A 110 -0.48 -24.44 19.84
N ALA A 111 -0.23 -23.17 19.50
CA ALA A 111 0.16 -22.12 20.44
C ALA A 111 -0.92 -21.91 21.51
N PHE A 112 -2.20 -21.94 21.13
CA PHE A 112 -3.33 -21.91 22.06
C PHE A 112 -3.36 -23.13 23.00
N SER A 113 -3.20 -24.35 22.47
CA SER A 113 -3.17 -25.58 23.28
C SER A 113 -2.00 -25.59 24.26
N VAL A 114 -0.84 -25.05 23.86
CA VAL A 114 0.34 -24.87 24.71
C VAL A 114 0.08 -23.80 25.78
N ALA A 115 -0.44 -22.63 25.41
CA ALA A 115 -0.77 -21.56 26.36
C ALA A 115 -1.83 -22.00 27.39
N VAL A 116 -2.81 -22.78 26.95
CA VAL A 116 -3.86 -23.36 27.80
C VAL A 116 -3.31 -24.45 28.72
N MET A 117 -2.50 -25.39 28.21
CA MET A 117 -1.91 -26.44 29.05
C MET A 117 -0.97 -25.89 30.13
N VAL A 118 -0.15 -24.90 29.79
CA VAL A 118 0.72 -24.19 30.76
C VAL A 118 -0.11 -23.51 31.86
N THR A 119 -1.35 -23.14 31.57
CA THR A 119 -2.25 -22.47 32.54
C THR A 119 -3.02 -23.45 33.44
N ILE A 120 -3.35 -24.66 32.96
CA ILE A 120 -4.19 -25.63 33.69
C ILE A 120 -3.37 -26.66 34.48
N ALA A 121 -2.20 -27.07 33.98
CA ALA A 121 -1.39 -28.13 34.58
C ALA A 121 0.11 -27.72 34.60
N PRO A 122 0.58 -27.07 35.68
CA PRO A 122 1.96 -26.60 35.79
C PRO A 122 3.03 -27.70 35.67
N ASP A 123 2.64 -28.97 35.88
CA ASP A 123 3.53 -30.13 35.91
C ASP A 123 3.77 -30.78 34.53
N ILE A 124 3.06 -30.35 33.48
CA ILE A 124 3.30 -30.83 32.12
C ILE A 124 4.49 -30.07 31.53
N SER A 125 5.60 -30.78 31.29
CA SER A 125 6.78 -30.16 30.69
C SER A 125 6.45 -29.53 29.32
N MET A 126 6.94 -28.31 29.08
CA MET A 126 6.78 -27.56 27.81
C MET A 126 7.08 -28.42 26.58
N ASN A 127 8.11 -29.29 26.68
CA ASN A 127 8.50 -30.22 25.63
C ASN A 127 7.37 -31.18 25.24
N MET A 128 6.60 -31.67 26.20
CA MET A 128 5.52 -32.64 25.95
C MET A 128 4.31 -31.97 25.28
N ALA A 129 4.01 -30.71 25.65
CA ALA A 129 2.98 -29.92 24.98
C ALA A 129 3.35 -29.56 23.54
N VAL A 130 4.62 -29.18 23.30
CA VAL A 130 5.16 -28.92 21.96
C VAL A 130 5.17 -30.19 21.11
N ILE A 131 5.54 -31.34 21.67
CA ILE A 131 5.53 -32.64 20.97
C ILE A 131 4.11 -33.03 20.56
N VAL A 132 3.11 -32.89 21.44
CA VAL A 132 1.71 -33.23 21.10
C VAL A 132 1.16 -32.29 20.03
N GLY A 133 1.41 -30.97 20.14
CA GLY A 133 1.05 -30.00 19.12
C GLY A 133 1.74 -30.27 17.78
N ALA A 134 3.04 -30.60 17.80
CA ALA A 134 3.82 -30.95 16.63
C ALA A 134 3.36 -32.26 15.99
N VAL A 135 3.00 -33.28 16.78
CA VAL A 135 2.48 -34.56 16.27
C VAL A 135 1.10 -34.40 15.63
N ILE A 136 0.22 -33.57 16.20
CA ILE A 136 -1.08 -33.23 15.60
C ILE A 136 -0.87 -32.45 14.30
N ALA A 137 0.04 -31.46 14.29
CA ALA A 137 0.40 -30.71 13.10
C ALA A 137 1.02 -31.60 12.01
N LEU A 138 1.92 -32.51 12.39
CA LEU A 138 2.55 -33.46 11.49
C LEU A 138 1.54 -34.47 10.96
N ALA A 139 0.60 -34.96 11.78
CA ALA A 139 -0.45 -35.88 11.34
C ALA A 139 -1.44 -35.23 10.36
N LEU A 140 -1.67 -33.92 10.49
CA LEU A 140 -2.50 -33.12 9.59
C LEU A 140 -1.84 -32.83 8.23
N VAL A 141 -0.51 -32.83 8.18
CA VAL A 141 0.29 -32.34 7.04
C VAL A 141 1.10 -33.45 6.33
N ALA A 142 1.49 -34.51 7.04
CA ALA A 142 2.37 -35.58 6.54
C ALA A 142 1.79 -36.44 5.39
N PRO A 143 0.49 -36.82 5.37
CA PRO A 143 -0.05 -37.60 4.26
C PRO A 143 0.02 -36.86 2.93
N THR A 144 -0.09 -35.54 2.97
CA THR A 144 -0.13 -34.64 1.82
C THR A 144 1.27 -34.40 1.24
N TYR A 145 2.30 -34.23 2.06
CA TYR A 145 3.67 -33.98 1.58
C TYR A 145 4.32 -35.17 0.84
N LEU A 146 3.90 -36.40 1.12
CA LEU A 146 4.57 -37.61 0.61
C LEU A 146 4.22 -37.97 -0.84
N ASN A 147 3.18 -37.38 -1.43
CA ASN A 147 2.64 -37.86 -2.72
C ASN A 147 3.08 -37.07 -3.96
N GLY A 148 3.75 -35.91 -3.82
CA GLY A 148 4.42 -35.19 -4.91
C GLY A 148 3.57 -34.75 -6.13
N SER A 149 2.27 -35.04 -6.16
CA SER A 149 1.37 -34.91 -7.30
C SER A 149 0.69 -33.54 -7.41
N GLY A 150 0.84 -32.69 -6.39
CA GLY A 150 0.16 -31.40 -6.31
C GLY A 150 -1.35 -31.46 -6.01
N VAL A 151 -1.97 -32.66 -5.96
CA VAL A 151 -3.41 -32.85 -5.73
C VAL A 151 -3.65 -33.96 -4.70
N ALA A 152 -4.40 -33.65 -3.63
CA ALA A 152 -4.63 -34.60 -2.54
C ALA A 152 -5.53 -35.78 -2.95
N THR A 153 -5.08 -37.00 -2.67
CA THR A 153 -5.85 -38.25 -2.94
C THR A 153 -7.04 -38.41 -1.98
N GLY A 154 -8.01 -39.24 -2.35
CA GLY A 154 -9.16 -39.53 -1.48
C GLY A 154 -8.77 -40.04 -0.09
N GLY A 155 -7.69 -40.83 0.01
CA GLY A 155 -7.14 -41.29 1.28
C GLY A 155 -6.55 -40.17 2.12
N GLU A 156 -5.77 -39.27 1.51
CA GLU A 156 -5.19 -38.10 2.18
C GLU A 156 -6.25 -37.14 2.74
N ARG A 157 -7.36 -36.97 2.02
CA ARG A 157 -8.51 -36.18 2.49
C ARG A 157 -9.12 -36.74 3.76
N VAL A 158 -9.27 -38.06 3.84
CA VAL A 158 -9.78 -38.74 5.02
C VAL A 158 -8.82 -38.60 6.20
N VAL A 159 -7.51 -38.77 5.98
CA VAL A 159 -6.52 -38.60 7.07
C VAL A 159 -6.51 -37.16 7.59
N SER A 160 -6.60 -36.17 6.71
CA SER A 160 -6.70 -34.76 7.10
C SER A 160 -7.99 -34.45 7.87
N ALA A 161 -9.14 -34.97 7.42
CA ALA A 161 -10.41 -34.82 8.12
C ALA A 161 -10.36 -35.45 9.54
N VAL A 162 -9.71 -36.61 9.67
CA VAL A 162 -9.49 -37.29 10.95
C VAL A 162 -8.54 -36.48 11.85
N GLY A 163 -7.46 -35.93 11.31
CA GLY A 163 -6.55 -35.07 12.08
C GLY A 163 -7.26 -33.81 12.61
N MET A 164 -8.14 -33.20 11.80
CA MET A 164 -8.87 -32.00 12.19
C MET A 164 -9.97 -32.32 13.22
N PHE A 165 -10.65 -33.45 13.05
CA PHE A 165 -11.54 -34.00 14.06
C PHE A 165 -10.84 -34.09 15.42
N VAL A 166 -9.68 -34.74 15.46
CA VAL A 166 -8.90 -34.94 16.69
C VAL A 166 -8.49 -33.60 17.30
N ALA A 167 -7.98 -32.67 16.49
CA ALA A 167 -7.58 -31.34 16.95
C ALA A 167 -8.76 -30.57 17.59
N ILE A 168 -9.91 -30.52 16.93
CA ILE A 168 -11.10 -29.82 17.41
C ILE A 168 -11.65 -30.44 18.69
N VAL A 169 -11.61 -31.77 18.81
CA VAL A 169 -11.99 -32.49 20.04
C VAL A 169 -11.09 -32.09 21.20
N VAL A 170 -9.77 -32.10 20.99
CA VAL A 170 -8.77 -31.73 22.01
C VAL A 170 -8.94 -30.28 22.44
N LEU A 171 -9.15 -29.36 21.49
CA LEU A 171 -9.36 -27.94 21.75
C LEU A 171 -10.66 -27.68 22.52
N SER A 172 -11.75 -28.32 22.09
CA SER A 172 -13.04 -28.20 22.75
C SER A 172 -12.97 -28.74 24.18
N TYR A 173 -12.33 -29.89 24.38
CA TYR A 173 -12.11 -30.46 25.71
C TYR A 173 -11.28 -29.52 26.59
N SER A 174 -10.21 -28.95 26.04
CA SER A 174 -9.34 -28.01 26.76
C SER A 174 -10.05 -26.71 27.11
N ALA A 175 -10.85 -26.15 26.20
CA ALA A 175 -11.64 -24.95 26.44
C ALA A 175 -12.69 -25.15 27.54
N PHE A 176 -13.38 -26.30 27.52
CA PHE A 176 -14.31 -26.66 28.58
C PHE A 176 -13.59 -26.92 29.92
N ALA A 177 -12.36 -27.45 29.90
CA ALA A 177 -11.54 -27.62 31.10
C ALA A 177 -11.28 -26.29 31.80
N ILE A 178 -10.87 -25.27 31.05
CA ILE A 178 -10.72 -23.90 31.57
C ILE A 178 -12.05 -23.39 32.11
N LEU A 179 -13.13 -23.54 31.32
CA LEU A 179 -14.43 -23.00 31.66
C LEU A 179 -15.01 -23.63 32.94
N GLY A 180 -14.88 -24.94 33.11
CA GLY A 180 -15.31 -25.65 34.31
C GLY A 180 -14.51 -25.24 35.54
N GLN A 181 -13.18 -25.22 35.42
CA GLN A 181 -12.28 -24.77 36.49
C GLN A 181 -12.58 -23.32 36.92
N TYR A 182 -12.91 -22.44 35.98
CA TYR A 182 -13.04 -21.00 36.21
C TYR A 182 -14.46 -20.56 36.59
N LEU A 183 -15.51 -21.08 35.92
CA LEU A 183 -16.90 -20.72 36.21
C LEU A 183 -17.52 -21.51 37.35
N LEU A 184 -17.12 -22.78 37.50
CA LEU A 184 -17.73 -23.71 38.46
C LEU A 184 -16.78 -24.03 39.62
N GLY A 185 -15.52 -23.59 39.55
CA GLY A 185 -14.50 -23.86 40.57
C GLY A 185 -14.10 -25.34 40.65
N ASP A 186 -14.52 -26.17 39.69
CA ASP A 186 -14.36 -27.62 39.72
C ASP A 186 -14.25 -28.18 38.30
N TRP A 187 -13.41 -29.20 38.13
CA TRP A 187 -13.23 -29.96 36.90
C TRP A 187 -13.65 -31.42 37.09
N SER A 188 -14.90 -31.59 37.55
CA SER A 188 -15.47 -32.89 37.90
C SER A 188 -15.56 -33.85 36.71
N SER A 189 -15.62 -35.15 37.01
CA SER A 189 -15.75 -36.22 36.01
C SER A 189 -16.97 -36.02 35.09
N THR A 190 -18.05 -35.41 35.59
CA THR A 190 -19.25 -35.09 34.79
C THR A 190 -18.98 -34.00 33.77
N LEU A 191 -18.26 -32.94 34.15
CA LEU A 191 -17.84 -31.87 33.25
C LEU A 191 -16.86 -32.36 32.19
N GLN A 192 -15.93 -33.23 32.58
CA GLN A 192 -15.00 -33.89 31.65
C GLN A 192 -15.75 -34.72 30.60
N ILE A 193 -16.74 -35.50 31.00
CA ILE A 193 -17.56 -36.31 30.08
C ILE A 193 -18.39 -35.40 29.16
N ALA A 194 -19.02 -34.35 29.70
CA ALA A 194 -19.79 -33.40 28.90
C ALA A 194 -18.92 -32.67 27.87
N ALA A 195 -17.73 -32.23 28.28
CA ALA A 195 -16.72 -31.60 27.43
C ALA A 195 -16.25 -32.53 26.31
N LEU A 196 -16.03 -33.80 26.64
CA LEU A 196 -15.63 -34.81 25.66
C LEU A 196 -16.75 -35.08 24.65
N ILE A 197 -18.00 -35.24 25.10
CA ILE A 197 -19.16 -35.46 24.23
C ILE A 197 -19.34 -34.27 23.29
N LEU A 198 -19.27 -33.05 23.83
CA LEU A 198 -19.42 -31.84 23.01
C LEU A 198 -18.25 -31.68 22.04
N GLY A 199 -17.01 -31.96 22.48
CA GLY A 199 -15.83 -31.95 21.62
C GLY A 199 -15.93 -32.96 20.49
N LEU A 200 -16.40 -34.18 20.75
CA LEU A 200 -16.66 -35.22 19.74
C LEU A 200 -17.78 -34.80 18.78
N ALA A 201 -18.85 -34.16 19.27
CA ALA A 201 -19.93 -33.67 18.44
C ALA A 201 -19.46 -32.53 17.52
N VAL A 202 -18.73 -31.54 18.05
CA VAL A 202 -18.19 -30.42 17.29
C VAL A 202 -17.13 -30.89 16.30
N GLY A 203 -16.17 -31.72 16.74
CA GLY A 203 -15.16 -32.31 15.87
C GLY A 203 -15.79 -33.12 14.75
N GLY A 204 -16.81 -33.93 15.06
CA GLY A 204 -17.54 -34.76 14.09
C GLY A 204 -18.28 -33.92 13.06
N TRP A 205 -18.96 -32.88 13.53
CA TRP A 205 -19.64 -31.91 12.67
C TRP A 205 -18.66 -31.21 11.70
N PHE A 206 -17.53 -30.71 12.21
CA PHE A 206 -16.51 -30.06 11.39
C PHE A 206 -15.89 -31.02 10.37
N ALA A 207 -15.52 -32.24 10.78
CA ALA A 207 -14.95 -33.23 9.88
C ALA A 207 -15.92 -33.66 8.76
N LEU A 208 -17.21 -33.84 9.09
CA LEU A 208 -18.25 -34.12 8.10
C LEU A 208 -18.47 -32.95 7.14
N SER A 209 -18.54 -31.72 7.66
CA SER A 209 -18.67 -30.52 6.84
C SER A 209 -17.46 -30.34 5.92
N TYR A 210 -16.27 -30.68 6.39
CA TYR A 210 -15.01 -30.61 5.65
C TYR A 210 -14.95 -31.62 4.51
N ILE A 211 -15.33 -32.88 4.76
CA ILE A 211 -15.42 -33.92 3.72
C ILE A 211 -16.43 -33.50 2.65
N ARG A 212 -17.59 -32.95 3.05
CA ARG A 212 -18.64 -32.47 2.14
C ARG A 212 -18.17 -31.30 1.27
N GLN A 213 -17.48 -30.31 1.85
CA GLN A 213 -16.98 -29.14 1.13
C GLN A 213 -15.92 -29.49 0.08
N TRP A 214 -15.18 -30.59 0.27
CA TRP A 214 -14.18 -31.05 -0.68
C TRP A 214 -14.80 -31.56 -1.99
N ASP A 215 -15.90 -32.30 -1.90
CA ASP A 215 -16.54 -32.94 -3.06
C ASP A 215 -17.44 -31.99 -3.84
N THR A 216 -18.09 -31.04 -3.17
CA THR A 216 -18.94 -30.00 -3.78
C THR A 216 -18.71 -28.66 -3.10
N PRO A 217 -18.02 -27.69 -3.74
CA PRO A 217 -17.88 -26.34 -3.20
C PRO A 217 -19.26 -25.68 -3.06
N GLU A 218 -19.60 -25.23 -1.86
CA GLU A 218 -20.88 -24.58 -1.55
C GLU A 218 -20.87 -23.11 -2.03
N ASN A 219 -20.95 -22.93 -3.34
CA ASN A 219 -20.98 -21.60 -3.96
C ASN A 219 -22.38 -20.97 -3.92
N ASP A 220 -23.42 -21.81 -3.83
CA ASP A 220 -24.81 -21.41 -4.02
C ASP A 220 -25.58 -21.15 -2.70
N PHE A 221 -25.02 -21.51 -1.54
CA PHE A 221 -25.65 -21.29 -0.22
C PHE A 221 -24.62 -21.10 0.89
N VAL A 222 -25.04 -20.47 2.00
CA VAL A 222 -24.22 -20.26 3.20
C VAL A 222 -24.54 -21.36 4.22
N PRO A 223 -23.57 -22.19 4.62
CA PRO A 223 -23.81 -23.25 5.59
C PRO A 223 -23.97 -22.72 7.02
N VAL A 224 -24.59 -23.51 7.88
CA VAL A 224 -25.00 -23.08 9.24
C VAL A 224 -23.80 -22.70 10.11
N GLN A 225 -22.65 -23.37 9.97
CA GLN A 225 -21.44 -23.02 10.70
C GLN A 225 -20.95 -21.60 10.37
N ASP A 226 -21.13 -21.15 9.14
CA ASP A 226 -20.70 -19.81 8.74
C ASP A 226 -21.66 -18.75 9.24
N TRP A 227 -22.95 -19.05 9.34
CA TRP A 227 -23.91 -18.22 10.08
C TRP A 227 -23.56 -18.11 11.56
N ALA A 228 -23.15 -19.21 12.19
CA ALA A 228 -22.75 -19.20 13.60
C ALA A 228 -21.48 -18.37 13.81
N LEU A 229 -20.45 -18.54 12.98
CA LEU A 229 -19.22 -17.75 13.02
C LEU A 229 -19.46 -16.28 12.71
N ALA A 230 -20.34 -15.97 11.74
CA ALA A 230 -20.73 -14.61 11.42
C ALA A 230 -21.43 -13.93 12.60
N GLY A 231 -22.37 -14.60 13.25
CA GLY A 231 -23.04 -14.12 14.46
C GLY A 231 -22.07 -13.94 15.64
N ALA A 232 -21.17 -14.91 15.85
CA ALA A 232 -20.11 -14.80 16.85
C ALA A 232 -19.17 -13.62 16.58
N GLY A 233 -18.78 -13.41 15.32
CA GLY A 233 -17.97 -12.28 14.85
C GLY A 233 -18.59 -10.92 15.15
N VAL A 234 -19.89 -10.78 14.88
CA VAL A 234 -20.65 -9.56 15.23
C VAL A 234 -20.66 -9.36 16.73
N PHE A 235 -20.94 -10.42 17.49
CA PHE A 235 -20.96 -10.34 18.95
C PHE A 235 -19.60 -9.87 19.49
N VAL A 236 -18.49 -10.53 19.09
CA VAL A 236 -17.11 -10.20 19.52
C VAL A 236 -16.66 -8.79 19.18
N SER A 237 -17.15 -8.25 18.08
CA SER A 237 -16.85 -6.86 17.73
C SER A 237 -17.64 -5.87 18.59
N ILE A 238 -18.89 -6.18 18.94
CA ILE A 238 -19.80 -5.24 19.61
C ILE A 238 -19.65 -5.25 21.14
N TYR A 239 -18.99 -6.23 21.76
CA TYR A 239 -18.85 -6.28 23.22
C TYR A 239 -18.16 -5.08 23.86
N GLY A 240 -17.14 -4.51 23.22
CA GLY A 240 -16.50 -3.28 23.69
C GLY A 240 -17.49 -2.12 23.78
N PHE A 241 -18.48 -2.09 22.88
CA PHE A 241 -19.56 -1.10 22.89
C PHE A 241 -20.57 -1.39 24.00
N LEU A 242 -20.96 -2.65 24.20
CA LEU A 242 -21.92 -3.03 25.25
C LEU A 242 -21.36 -2.86 26.67
N ASN A 243 -20.05 -3.07 26.84
CA ASN A 243 -19.35 -2.97 28.12
C ASN A 243 -18.44 -1.74 28.20
N TYR A 244 -18.75 -0.69 27.44
CA TYR A 244 -17.90 0.49 27.31
C TYR A 244 -17.53 1.11 28.67
N GLN A 245 -18.53 1.31 29.55
CA GLN A 245 -18.29 1.92 30.86
C GLN A 245 -17.33 1.08 31.71
N LYS A 246 -17.50 -0.25 31.70
CA LYS A 246 -16.65 -1.20 32.43
C LYS A 246 -15.18 -1.09 31.98
N ILE A 247 -14.95 -1.03 30.67
CA ILE A 247 -13.61 -0.97 30.07
C ILE A 247 -12.94 0.38 30.35
N VAL A 248 -13.71 1.47 30.30
CA VAL A 248 -13.21 2.81 30.63
C VAL A 248 -12.82 2.88 32.11
N ASP A 249 -13.67 2.37 33.00
CA ASP A 249 -13.41 2.37 34.45
C ASP A 249 -12.19 1.50 34.82
N SER A 250 -11.86 0.47 34.04
CA SER A 250 -10.66 -0.35 34.22
C SER A 250 -9.39 0.22 33.57
N GLY A 251 -9.47 1.40 32.94
CA GLY A 251 -8.36 1.99 32.21
C GLY A 251 -7.90 1.15 31.01
N GLY A 252 -8.80 0.36 30.41
CA GLY A 252 -8.48 -0.52 29.28
C GLY A 252 -7.79 -1.84 29.66
N LEU A 253 -7.60 -2.12 30.95
CA LEU A 253 -7.09 -3.41 31.39
C LEU A 253 -8.21 -4.46 31.35
N ALA A 254 -8.00 -5.52 30.57
CA ALA A 254 -8.91 -6.64 30.46
C ALA A 254 -9.03 -7.38 31.79
N ASP A 255 -10.24 -7.64 32.28
CA ASP A 255 -10.44 -8.61 33.35
C ASP A 255 -10.38 -10.06 32.83
N ASP A 256 -10.73 -11.01 33.67
CA ASP A 256 -10.65 -12.43 33.31
C ASP A 256 -11.69 -12.85 32.27
N ILE A 257 -12.83 -12.15 32.15
CA ILE A 257 -13.81 -12.40 31.08
C ILE A 257 -13.33 -11.71 29.80
N ASP A 258 -12.90 -10.46 29.91
CA ASP A 258 -12.47 -9.64 28.78
C ASP A 258 -11.29 -10.27 28.03
N LYS A 259 -10.34 -10.91 28.73
CA LYS A 259 -9.18 -11.55 28.08
C LYS A 259 -9.58 -12.74 27.21
N PHE A 260 -10.51 -13.59 27.66
CA PHE A 260 -10.98 -14.73 26.86
C PHE A 260 -11.88 -14.26 25.72
N TYR A 261 -12.61 -13.18 25.95
CA TYR A 261 -13.42 -12.52 24.96
C TYR A 261 -12.57 -11.96 23.80
N ALA A 262 -11.55 -11.19 24.14
CA ALA A 262 -10.56 -10.66 23.21
C ALA A 262 -9.86 -11.75 22.43
N LEU A 263 -9.49 -12.85 23.10
CA LEU A 263 -8.88 -14.01 22.45
C LEU A 263 -9.81 -14.66 21.43
N ALA A 264 -11.09 -14.85 21.77
CA ALA A 264 -12.08 -15.35 20.83
C ALA A 264 -12.25 -14.42 19.63
N GLY A 265 -12.25 -13.10 19.87
CA GLY A 265 -12.24 -12.07 18.84
C GLY A 265 -11.08 -12.22 17.85
N LEU A 266 -9.84 -12.35 18.35
CA LEU A 266 -8.64 -12.53 17.52
C LEU A 266 -8.70 -13.80 16.68
N LEU A 267 -9.14 -14.92 17.25
CA LEU A 267 -9.23 -16.19 16.52
C LEU A 267 -10.27 -16.11 15.40
N ILE A 268 -11.43 -15.51 15.68
CA ILE A 268 -12.49 -15.30 14.67
C ILE A 268 -11.99 -14.34 13.58
N LEU A 269 -11.29 -13.27 13.95
CA LEU A 269 -10.68 -12.34 13.01
C LEU A 269 -9.66 -13.04 12.10
N PHE A 270 -8.76 -13.86 12.66
CA PHE A 270 -7.76 -14.57 11.86
C PHE A 270 -8.39 -15.57 10.89
N GLU A 271 -9.45 -16.26 11.31
CA GLU A 271 -10.19 -17.15 10.42
C GLU A 271 -10.91 -16.37 9.30
N ALA A 272 -11.54 -15.24 9.62
CA ALA A 272 -12.16 -14.38 8.61
C ALA A 272 -11.11 -13.81 7.63
N ALA A 273 -9.97 -13.33 8.15
CA ALA A 273 -8.86 -12.83 7.36
C ALA A 273 -8.28 -13.92 6.47
N ARG A 274 -8.10 -15.14 6.99
CA ARG A 274 -7.66 -16.30 6.19
C ARG A 274 -8.61 -16.58 5.03
N ARG A 275 -9.92 -16.49 5.27
CA ARG A 275 -10.96 -16.75 4.25
C ARG A 275 -11.06 -15.67 3.19
N ALA A 276 -10.85 -14.40 3.54
CA ALA A 276 -11.02 -13.28 2.62
C ALA A 276 -9.70 -12.84 1.94
N LEU A 277 -8.56 -13.05 2.60
CA LEU A 277 -7.24 -12.53 2.18
C LEU A 277 -6.23 -13.65 1.90
N GLY A 278 -6.63 -14.91 2.07
CA GLY A 278 -5.74 -16.04 2.03
C GLY A 278 -4.90 -16.22 3.30
N PRO A 279 -4.09 -17.28 3.37
CA PRO A 279 -3.42 -17.67 4.60
C PRO A 279 -2.23 -16.78 4.98
N ALA A 280 -1.64 -16.04 4.04
CA ALA A 280 -0.44 -15.23 4.30
C ALA A 280 -0.65 -14.23 5.44
N MET A 281 -1.71 -13.42 5.39
CA MET A 281 -2.04 -12.44 6.43
C MET A 281 -2.26 -13.07 7.80
N ALA A 282 -3.02 -14.16 7.86
CA ALA A 282 -3.31 -14.86 9.12
C ALA A 282 -2.04 -15.51 9.71
N ILE A 283 -1.19 -16.09 8.87
CA ILE A 283 0.10 -16.66 9.30
C ILE A 283 0.99 -15.57 9.89
N ILE A 284 1.17 -14.45 9.19
CA ILE A 284 2.03 -13.37 9.68
C ILE A 284 1.49 -12.82 11.00
N ALA A 285 0.19 -12.51 11.09
CA ALA A 285 -0.39 -12.04 12.35
C ALA A 285 -0.25 -13.07 13.49
N THR A 286 -0.35 -14.37 13.18
CA THR A 286 -0.12 -15.45 14.15
C THR A 286 1.34 -15.52 14.59
N VAL A 287 2.31 -15.33 13.68
CA VAL A 287 3.74 -15.29 14.01
C VAL A 287 4.05 -14.10 14.93
N PHE A 288 3.52 -12.92 14.64
CA PHE A 288 3.67 -11.74 15.49
C PHE A 288 3.01 -11.97 16.85
N LEU A 289 1.79 -12.52 16.89
CA LEU A 289 1.14 -12.86 18.16
C LEU A 289 1.92 -13.93 18.94
N ALA A 290 2.51 -14.92 18.27
CA ALA A 290 3.37 -15.91 18.90
C ALA A 290 4.64 -15.26 19.48
N TYR A 291 5.24 -14.31 18.75
CA TYR A 291 6.38 -13.53 19.25
C TYR A 291 6.03 -12.77 20.54
N VAL A 292 4.80 -12.30 20.70
CA VAL A 292 4.34 -11.67 21.96
C VAL A 292 4.44 -12.63 23.17
N PHE A 293 4.20 -13.92 22.98
CA PHE A 293 4.23 -14.88 24.09
C PHE A 293 5.58 -15.58 24.25
N PHE A 294 6.23 -15.91 23.13
CA PHE A 294 7.42 -16.77 23.09
C PHE A 294 8.71 -16.02 22.81
N GLY A 295 8.66 -14.69 22.68
CA GLY A 295 9.83 -13.85 22.43
C GLY A 295 10.90 -13.90 23.51
N SER A 296 10.59 -14.42 24.72
CA SER A 296 11.55 -14.63 25.81
C SER A 296 12.27 -15.98 25.77
N SER A 297 11.92 -16.86 24.81
CA SER A 297 12.49 -18.20 24.74
C SER A 297 13.95 -18.19 24.27
N GLU A 298 14.74 -19.17 24.72
CA GLU A 298 16.16 -19.29 24.36
C GLU A 298 16.38 -19.56 22.86
N TRP A 299 15.36 -20.07 22.16
CA TRP A 299 15.42 -20.34 20.72
C TRP A 299 15.32 -19.08 19.86
N VAL A 300 14.81 -17.99 20.44
CA VAL A 300 14.77 -16.69 19.78
C VAL A 300 16.19 -16.11 19.84
N PRO A 301 16.77 -15.69 18.69
CA PRO A 301 18.08 -15.04 18.64
C PRO A 301 18.15 -13.90 19.65
N GLU A 302 19.30 -13.76 20.30
CA GLU A 302 19.49 -12.77 21.37
C GLU A 302 19.16 -11.35 20.91
N VAL A 303 19.52 -11.01 19.67
CA VAL A 303 19.22 -9.72 19.01
C VAL A 303 17.73 -9.39 19.01
N ILE A 304 16.85 -10.38 18.90
CA ILE A 304 15.40 -10.16 18.76
C ILE A 304 14.61 -10.61 20.00
N ARG A 305 15.28 -10.93 21.10
CA ARG A 305 14.65 -11.47 22.32
C ARG A 305 13.98 -10.36 23.14
N TRP A 306 12.81 -10.63 23.71
CA TRP A 306 12.13 -9.68 24.61
C TRP A 306 11.47 -10.39 25.79
N LYS A 307 10.97 -9.63 26.77
CA LYS A 307 10.49 -10.16 28.07
C LYS A 307 9.27 -11.10 27.99
N GLY A 308 8.50 -11.05 26.90
CA GLY A 308 7.22 -11.76 26.76
C GLY A 308 6.08 -11.07 27.52
N ALA A 309 4.83 -11.29 27.08
CA ALA A 309 3.63 -10.77 27.75
C ALA A 309 2.72 -11.89 28.29
N SER A 310 2.04 -11.60 29.40
CA SER A 310 0.94 -12.44 29.89
C SER A 310 -0.28 -12.32 28.99
N LEU A 311 -1.15 -13.34 28.99
CA LEU A 311 -2.40 -13.32 28.21
C LEU A 311 -3.26 -12.08 28.52
N LYS A 312 -3.35 -11.68 29.79
CA LYS A 312 -4.09 -10.48 30.21
C LYS A 312 -3.51 -9.21 29.56
N LYS A 313 -2.18 -9.03 29.60
CA LYS A 313 -1.50 -7.87 29.00
C LYS A 313 -1.69 -7.86 27.49
N ALA A 314 -1.43 -8.99 26.84
CA ALA A 314 -1.58 -9.13 25.39
C ALA A 314 -3.01 -8.83 24.93
N MET A 315 -4.03 -9.40 25.56
CA MET A 315 -5.42 -9.21 25.15
C MET A 315 -5.94 -7.78 25.42
N SER A 316 -5.47 -7.15 26.49
CA SER A 316 -5.75 -5.73 26.75
C SER A 316 -5.22 -4.86 25.59
N HIS A 317 -3.99 -5.13 25.16
CA HIS A 317 -3.32 -4.39 24.09
C HIS A 317 -3.92 -4.67 22.70
N MET A 318 -4.22 -5.93 22.39
CA MET A 318 -4.59 -6.35 21.03
C MET A 318 -6.06 -6.09 20.66
N TRP A 319 -7.00 -6.21 21.60
CA TRP A 319 -8.44 -6.14 21.29
C TRP A 319 -9.23 -5.13 22.12
N ILE A 320 -8.82 -4.86 23.37
CA ILE A 320 -9.58 -3.96 24.25
C ILE A 320 -9.22 -2.49 24.00
N THR A 321 -7.93 -2.21 23.81
CA THR A 321 -7.41 -0.85 23.56
C THR A 321 -7.33 -0.51 22.07
N SER A 322 -6.97 0.74 21.78
CA SER A 322 -6.79 1.25 20.41
C SER A 322 -5.37 1.05 19.87
N GLU A 323 -4.54 0.21 20.50
CA GLU A 323 -3.19 -0.09 20.01
C GLU A 323 -3.16 -1.29 19.05
N GLY A 324 -4.17 -2.16 19.12
CA GLY A 324 -4.27 -3.37 18.32
C GLY A 324 -5.30 -3.28 17.19
N VAL A 325 -6.22 -4.25 17.15
CA VAL A 325 -7.25 -4.43 16.10
C VAL A 325 -8.08 -3.18 15.87
N PHE A 326 -8.46 -2.46 16.93
CA PHE A 326 -9.28 -1.25 16.84
C PHE A 326 -8.47 0.03 16.72
N GLY A 327 -7.18 -0.06 16.40
CA GLY A 327 -6.29 1.08 16.32
C GLY A 327 -6.42 1.94 15.06
N ILE A 328 -5.36 2.67 14.76
CA ILE A 328 -5.29 3.66 13.68
C ILE A 328 -5.76 3.05 12.35
N ALA A 329 -5.28 1.85 12.00
CA ALA A 329 -5.58 1.20 10.73
C ALA A 329 -7.09 1.01 10.48
N LEU A 330 -7.80 0.41 11.45
CA LEU A 330 -9.26 0.20 11.36
C LEU A 330 -10.03 1.51 11.51
N GLY A 331 -9.49 2.47 12.27
CA GLY A 331 -10.02 3.82 12.40
C GLY A 331 -10.06 4.56 11.06
N VAL A 332 -8.93 4.58 10.35
CA VAL A 332 -8.79 5.13 8.98
C VAL A 332 -9.73 4.40 8.02
N SER A 333 -9.77 3.07 8.09
CA SER A 333 -10.68 2.22 7.31
C SER A 333 -12.15 2.65 7.43
N THR A 334 -12.58 2.92 8.66
CA THR A 334 -13.96 3.29 8.99
C THR A 334 -14.29 4.75 8.64
N LYS A 335 -13.37 5.69 8.90
CA LYS A 335 -13.65 7.12 8.78
C LYS A 335 -13.65 7.64 7.34
N PHE A 336 -12.84 7.06 6.45
CA PHE A 336 -12.70 7.59 5.09
C PHE A 336 -12.50 6.51 4.02
N VAL A 337 -11.67 5.48 4.23
CA VAL A 337 -11.33 4.51 3.16
C VAL A 337 -12.59 3.89 2.54
N PHE A 338 -13.57 3.51 3.36
CA PHE A 338 -14.84 2.95 2.87
C PHE A 338 -15.50 3.83 1.81
N LEU A 339 -15.59 5.14 2.04
CA LEU A 339 -16.28 6.05 1.12
C LEU A 339 -15.55 6.19 -0.21
N PHE A 340 -14.22 6.11 -0.21
CA PHE A 340 -13.45 6.14 -1.45
C PHE A 340 -13.59 4.84 -2.24
N VAL A 341 -13.61 3.68 -1.56
CA VAL A 341 -13.91 2.39 -2.19
C VAL A 341 -15.34 2.38 -2.77
N LEU A 342 -16.30 2.90 -2.01
CA LEU A 342 -17.69 3.03 -2.45
C LEU A 342 -17.83 4.00 -3.63
N PHE A 343 -17.18 5.16 -3.56
CA PHE A 343 -17.11 6.15 -4.63
C PHE A 343 -16.60 5.51 -5.92
N GLY A 344 -15.50 4.74 -5.83
CA GLY A 344 -14.93 4.05 -6.98
C GLY A 344 -15.87 3.03 -7.59
N ALA A 345 -16.51 2.19 -6.76
CA ALA A 345 -17.50 1.20 -7.23
C ALA A 345 -18.71 1.86 -7.92
N LEU A 346 -19.22 2.96 -7.36
CA LEU A 346 -20.35 3.70 -7.95
C LEU A 346 -19.98 4.42 -9.24
N LEU A 347 -18.76 4.97 -9.32
CA LEU A 347 -18.26 5.65 -10.50
C LEU A 347 -18.05 4.65 -11.66
N ASP A 348 -17.58 3.46 -11.36
CA ASP A 348 -17.47 2.37 -12.35
C ASP A 348 -18.85 1.94 -12.85
N LYS A 349 -19.82 1.69 -11.95
CA LYS A 349 -21.21 1.39 -12.33
C LYS A 349 -21.88 2.49 -13.14
N ALA A 350 -21.46 3.74 -12.95
CA ALA A 350 -21.99 4.84 -13.75
C ALA A 350 -21.55 4.77 -15.23
N GLY A 351 -20.44 4.08 -15.53
CA GLY A 351 -19.86 3.90 -16.87
C GLY A 351 -18.53 4.62 -17.10
N ALA A 352 -17.89 5.13 -16.04
CA ALA A 352 -16.67 5.93 -16.16
C ALA A 352 -15.45 5.12 -16.61
N GLY A 353 -15.32 3.86 -16.17
CA GLY A 353 -14.19 2.98 -16.54
C GLY A 353 -14.07 2.82 -18.05
N ASN A 354 -15.15 2.36 -18.71
CA ASN A 354 -15.19 2.21 -20.17
C ASN A 354 -14.92 3.54 -20.91
N TYR A 355 -15.41 4.67 -20.38
CA TYR A 355 -15.15 5.99 -20.94
C TYR A 355 -13.65 6.35 -20.94
N PHE A 356 -12.96 6.17 -19.81
CA PHE A 356 -11.53 6.49 -19.70
C PHE A 356 -10.67 5.61 -20.60
N ILE A 357 -10.98 4.31 -20.67
CA ILE A 357 -10.30 3.36 -21.56
C ILE A 357 -10.44 3.81 -23.01
N LYS A 358 -11.67 4.07 -23.49
CA LYS A 358 -11.92 4.49 -24.88
C LYS A 358 -11.27 5.83 -25.24
N MET A 359 -11.23 6.77 -24.29
CA MET A 359 -10.51 8.03 -24.46
C MET A 359 -9.00 7.82 -24.64
N ALA A 360 -8.39 6.96 -23.81
CA ALA A 360 -6.97 6.62 -23.93
C ALA A 360 -6.65 5.93 -25.27
N PHE A 361 -7.50 4.99 -25.71
CA PHE A 361 -7.34 4.31 -27.01
C PHE A 361 -7.48 5.24 -28.21
N GLY A 362 -8.48 6.12 -28.21
CA GLY A 362 -8.60 7.11 -29.27
C GLY A 362 -7.36 8.00 -29.35
N ALA A 363 -6.85 8.44 -28.19
CA ALA A 363 -5.71 9.35 -28.09
C ALA A 363 -4.35 8.72 -28.45
N LEU A 364 -4.14 7.42 -28.18
CA LEU A 364 -2.82 6.80 -28.28
C LEU A 364 -2.74 5.57 -29.19
N GLY A 365 -3.89 4.96 -29.54
CA GLY A 365 -3.94 3.70 -30.27
C GLY A 365 -3.28 3.74 -31.66
N HIS A 366 -3.22 4.92 -32.28
CA HIS A 366 -2.59 5.15 -33.59
C HIS A 366 -1.05 5.21 -33.55
N LEU A 367 -0.44 5.30 -32.37
CA LEU A 367 1.01 5.26 -32.22
C LEU A 367 1.56 3.84 -32.42
N ARG A 368 2.88 3.73 -32.65
CA ARG A 368 3.57 2.43 -32.65
C ARG A 368 3.51 1.80 -31.27
N GLY A 369 2.98 0.58 -31.16
CA GLY A 369 2.62 0.00 -29.86
C GLY A 369 1.55 0.81 -29.12
N GLY A 370 0.69 1.51 -29.86
CA GLY A 370 -0.34 2.43 -29.37
C GLY A 370 -1.31 1.78 -28.39
N PRO A 371 -1.82 0.56 -28.66
CA PRO A 371 -2.69 -0.13 -27.70
C PRO A 371 -2.08 -0.33 -26.31
N ALA A 372 -0.79 -0.64 -26.24
CA ALA A 372 -0.12 -0.82 -24.96
C ALA A 372 0.10 0.53 -24.23
N LYS A 373 0.31 1.63 -24.96
CA LYS A 373 0.37 2.97 -24.35
C LYS A 373 -1.00 3.42 -23.85
N ALA A 374 -2.04 3.16 -24.65
CA ALA A 374 -3.42 3.40 -24.26
C ALA A 374 -3.81 2.57 -23.04
N ALA A 375 -3.35 1.32 -22.95
CA ALA A 375 -3.53 0.46 -21.78
C ALA A 375 -2.90 1.09 -20.53
N VAL A 376 -1.63 1.52 -20.62
CA VAL A 376 -0.94 2.17 -19.49
C VAL A 376 -1.68 3.43 -19.02
N VAL A 377 -2.14 4.28 -19.95
CA VAL A 377 -2.83 5.55 -19.62
C VAL A 377 -4.26 5.32 -19.16
N GLY A 378 -4.98 4.37 -19.75
CA GLY A 378 -6.32 3.97 -19.33
C GLY A 378 -6.29 3.34 -17.94
N SER A 379 -5.33 2.45 -17.69
CA SER A 379 -5.06 1.86 -16.37
C SER A 379 -4.64 2.92 -15.35
N ALA A 380 -3.93 3.98 -15.74
CA ALA A 380 -3.70 5.14 -14.89
C ALA A 380 -4.99 5.85 -14.49
N ALA A 381 -5.85 6.12 -15.48
CA ALA A 381 -7.12 6.81 -15.27
C ALA A 381 -8.11 6.00 -14.42
N THR A 382 -8.13 4.67 -14.58
CA THR A 382 -8.92 3.76 -13.72
C THR A 382 -8.25 3.56 -12.35
N GLY A 383 -6.92 3.57 -12.29
CA GLY A 383 -6.15 3.49 -11.04
C GLY A 383 -6.44 4.64 -10.07
N LEU A 384 -6.67 5.85 -10.61
CA LEU A 384 -7.18 7.02 -9.88
C LEU A 384 -8.46 6.75 -9.09
N ILE A 385 -9.23 5.75 -9.49
CA ILE A 385 -10.56 5.44 -8.96
C ILE A 385 -10.49 4.22 -8.04
N SER A 386 -9.85 3.16 -8.52
CA SER A 386 -9.86 1.86 -7.86
C SER A 386 -8.89 1.77 -6.68
N GLY A 387 -7.69 2.35 -6.80
CA GLY A 387 -6.65 2.23 -5.77
C GLY A 387 -6.21 0.79 -5.46
N SER A 388 -6.54 -0.20 -6.31
CA SER A 388 -6.20 -1.61 -6.19
C SER A 388 -5.60 -2.14 -7.50
N SER A 389 -4.44 -2.78 -7.41
CA SER A 389 -3.74 -3.34 -8.58
C SER A 389 -4.52 -4.48 -9.23
N ILE A 390 -5.05 -5.41 -8.43
CA ILE A 390 -5.77 -6.60 -8.92
C ILE A 390 -7.09 -6.18 -9.58
N ALA A 391 -7.86 -5.33 -8.91
CA ALA A 391 -9.13 -4.83 -9.44
C ALA A 391 -8.91 -4.09 -10.76
N ASN A 392 -7.87 -3.25 -10.83
CA ASN A 392 -7.52 -2.55 -12.06
C ASN A 392 -7.14 -3.56 -13.17
N VAL A 393 -6.25 -4.53 -12.93
CA VAL A 393 -5.89 -5.56 -13.92
C VAL A 393 -7.10 -6.27 -14.50
N VAL A 394 -8.14 -6.52 -13.71
CA VAL A 394 -9.31 -7.22 -14.24
C VAL A 394 -10.30 -6.26 -14.90
N THR A 395 -10.52 -5.07 -14.36
CA THR A 395 -11.41 -4.09 -15.00
C THR A 395 -10.85 -3.59 -16.33
N THR A 396 -9.57 -3.23 -16.40
CA THR A 396 -8.95 -2.73 -17.64
C THR A 396 -8.35 -3.83 -18.49
N GLY A 397 -7.74 -4.86 -17.88
CA GLY A 397 -7.04 -5.92 -18.59
C GLY A 397 -7.93 -6.78 -19.47
N THR A 398 -9.20 -7.01 -19.10
CA THR A 398 -10.21 -7.68 -19.94
C THR A 398 -10.28 -7.07 -21.35
N PHE A 399 -10.11 -5.75 -21.46
CA PHE A 399 -10.17 -5.01 -22.71
C PHE A 399 -8.77 -4.78 -23.30
N THR A 400 -7.79 -4.41 -22.48
CA THR A 400 -6.48 -3.97 -22.97
C THR A 400 -5.57 -5.14 -23.37
N ILE A 401 -5.59 -6.25 -22.64
CA ILE A 401 -4.70 -7.40 -22.87
C ILE A 401 -4.97 -8.06 -24.24
N PRO A 402 -6.21 -8.43 -24.60
CA PRO A 402 -6.49 -9.00 -25.92
C PRO A 402 -6.05 -8.05 -27.05
N LEU A 403 -6.25 -6.76 -26.85
CA LEU A 403 -5.93 -5.74 -27.84
C LEU A 403 -4.42 -5.55 -28.05
N MET A 404 -3.64 -5.56 -26.97
CA MET A 404 -2.17 -5.57 -27.04
C MET A 404 -1.64 -6.80 -27.78
N LYS A 405 -2.24 -7.97 -27.55
CA LYS A 405 -1.86 -9.21 -28.25
C LYS A 405 -2.09 -9.11 -29.76
N ARG A 406 -3.19 -8.51 -30.20
CA ARG A 406 -3.52 -8.33 -31.63
C ARG A 406 -2.50 -7.49 -32.39
N VAL A 407 -1.82 -6.55 -31.73
CA VAL A 407 -0.76 -5.72 -32.34
C VAL A 407 0.65 -6.29 -32.20
N GLY A 408 0.80 -7.47 -31.61
CA GLY A 408 2.05 -8.24 -31.60
C GLY A 408 2.74 -8.40 -30.25
N PHE A 409 2.11 -8.05 -29.12
CA PHE A 409 2.62 -8.43 -27.79
C PHE A 409 2.36 -9.92 -27.51
N SER A 410 3.27 -10.60 -26.79
CA SER A 410 2.99 -11.94 -26.27
C SER A 410 1.94 -11.89 -25.16
N SER A 411 1.34 -13.04 -24.82
CA SER A 411 0.40 -13.13 -23.69
C SER A 411 1.02 -12.64 -22.39
N GLU A 412 2.22 -13.10 -22.07
CA GLU A 412 2.94 -12.72 -20.85
C GLU A 412 3.22 -11.22 -20.83
N GLN A 413 3.63 -10.63 -21.95
CA GLN A 413 3.97 -9.21 -21.98
C GLN A 413 2.77 -8.29 -21.96
N ALA A 414 1.69 -8.64 -22.67
CA ALA A 414 0.44 -7.91 -22.57
C ALA A 414 -0.06 -7.94 -21.11
N GLY A 415 0.00 -9.11 -20.47
CA GLY A 415 -0.27 -9.23 -19.04
C GLY A 415 0.66 -8.37 -18.18
N SER A 416 1.98 -8.40 -18.42
CA SER A 416 2.95 -7.67 -17.61
C SER A 416 2.85 -6.15 -17.74
N VAL A 417 2.53 -5.64 -18.93
CA VAL A 417 2.29 -4.20 -19.13
C VAL A 417 1.09 -3.76 -18.31
N GLU A 418 0.00 -4.54 -18.36
CA GLU A 418 -1.22 -4.25 -17.60
C GLU A 418 -1.00 -4.35 -16.08
N VAL A 419 -0.24 -5.34 -15.64
CA VAL A 419 0.11 -5.53 -14.21
C VAL A 419 0.96 -4.35 -13.72
N ALA A 420 2.02 -3.99 -14.45
CA ALA A 420 2.89 -2.89 -14.08
C ALA A 420 2.13 -1.54 -14.06
N SER A 421 1.24 -1.30 -15.03
CA SER A 421 0.41 -0.08 -15.04
C SER A 421 -0.62 -0.06 -13.92
N SER A 422 -1.16 -1.22 -13.58
CA SER A 422 -2.15 -1.34 -12.52
C SER A 422 -1.56 -1.12 -11.14
N VAL A 423 -0.34 -1.62 -10.90
CA VAL A 423 0.38 -1.41 -9.63
C VAL A 423 0.74 0.05 -9.43
N ASN A 424 1.20 0.72 -10.49
CA ASN A 424 1.40 2.17 -10.47
C ASN A 424 0.08 2.95 -10.24
N GLY A 425 -1.08 2.34 -10.45
CA GLY A 425 -2.38 3.00 -10.20
C GLY A 425 -2.59 3.33 -8.73
N GLN A 426 -1.95 2.57 -7.84
CA GLN A 426 -2.09 2.72 -6.40
C GLN A 426 -1.39 3.97 -5.85
N ILE A 427 -0.39 4.50 -6.57
CA ILE A 427 0.34 5.73 -6.18
C ILE A 427 -0.26 6.99 -6.80
N MET A 428 -1.24 6.90 -7.70
CA MET A 428 -1.74 8.06 -8.43
C MET A 428 -2.82 8.85 -7.65
N PRO A 429 -2.63 10.16 -7.39
CA PRO A 429 -3.64 11.07 -6.82
C PRO A 429 -4.85 11.32 -7.70
N PRO A 430 -6.09 11.44 -7.17
CA PRO A 430 -6.39 11.93 -5.81
C PRO A 430 -6.97 10.89 -4.85
N VAL A 431 -7.02 9.60 -5.21
CA VAL A 431 -7.53 8.55 -4.32
C VAL A 431 -6.39 7.78 -3.66
N MET A 432 -5.32 7.46 -4.42
CA MET A 432 -4.10 6.82 -3.91
C MET A 432 -4.35 5.66 -2.93
N GLY A 433 -5.14 4.66 -3.31
CA GLY A 433 -5.38 3.47 -2.48
C GLY A 433 -5.83 3.77 -1.03
N ALA A 434 -5.85 2.75 -0.18
CA ALA A 434 -6.12 2.95 1.25
C ALA A 434 -4.88 3.41 2.04
N ALA A 435 -3.68 3.27 1.46
CA ALA A 435 -2.41 3.55 2.13
C ALA A 435 -2.15 5.05 2.33
N ALA A 436 -2.53 5.91 1.37
CA ALA A 436 -2.36 7.36 1.51
C ALA A 436 -3.13 7.92 2.71
N PHE A 437 -4.28 7.35 2.99
CA PHE A 437 -5.09 7.69 4.15
C PHE A 437 -4.43 7.28 5.48
N LEU A 438 -3.69 6.19 5.48
CA LEU A 438 -2.90 5.76 6.64
C LEU A 438 -1.64 6.62 6.81
N MET A 439 -1.03 7.10 5.72
CA MET A 439 0.08 8.06 5.77
C MET A 439 -0.32 9.35 6.47
N VAL A 440 -1.52 9.89 6.18
CA VAL A 440 -2.03 11.08 6.86
C VAL A 440 -2.02 10.90 8.38
N GLU A 441 -2.50 9.76 8.88
CA GLU A 441 -2.56 9.52 10.32
C GLU A 441 -1.19 9.22 10.93
N TYR A 442 -0.31 8.47 10.24
CA TYR A 442 1.02 8.13 10.76
C TYR A 442 2.01 9.29 10.70
N VAL A 443 1.99 10.08 9.63
CA VAL A 443 2.90 11.21 9.44
C VAL A 443 2.34 12.48 10.10
N GLY A 444 1.03 12.57 10.30
CA GLY A 444 0.39 13.74 10.93
C GLY A 444 0.25 14.96 10.00
N ILE A 445 0.41 14.76 8.69
CA ILE A 445 0.25 15.81 7.66
C ILE A 445 -1.12 15.72 6.98
N SER A 446 -1.56 16.79 6.34
CA SER A 446 -2.82 16.81 5.62
C SER A 446 -2.80 15.84 4.41
N TYR A 447 -3.99 15.36 4.01
CA TYR A 447 -4.12 14.53 2.80
C TYR A 447 -3.67 15.27 1.53
N VAL A 448 -3.83 16.60 1.51
CA VAL A 448 -3.39 17.45 0.40
C VAL A 448 -1.88 17.42 0.27
N GLU A 449 -1.14 17.48 1.37
CA GLU A 449 0.32 17.36 1.37
C GLU A 449 0.74 15.97 0.88
N VAL A 450 0.14 14.89 1.38
CA VAL A 450 0.42 13.52 0.90
C VAL A 450 0.25 13.41 -0.62
N ILE A 451 -0.88 13.91 -1.15
CA ILE A 451 -1.13 13.94 -2.60
C ILE A 451 -0.07 14.77 -3.33
N THR A 452 0.25 15.94 -2.81
CA THR A 452 1.20 16.87 -3.45
C THR A 452 2.57 16.23 -3.56
N HIS A 453 3.04 15.60 -2.49
CA HIS A 453 4.33 14.92 -2.45
C HIS A 453 4.39 13.67 -3.35
N ALA A 454 3.25 12.98 -3.52
CA ALA A 454 3.19 11.79 -4.37
C ALA A 454 2.95 12.07 -5.86
N PHE A 455 2.39 13.23 -6.21
CA PHE A 455 1.93 13.54 -7.56
C PHE A 455 3.05 13.46 -8.60
N LEU A 456 4.16 14.18 -8.37
CA LEU A 456 5.26 14.23 -9.32
C LEU A 456 5.93 12.86 -9.50
N PRO A 457 6.31 12.13 -8.42
CA PRO A 457 6.82 10.76 -8.53
C PRO A 457 5.87 9.81 -9.27
N ALA A 458 4.56 9.87 -9.01
CA ALA A 458 3.58 9.02 -9.67
C ALA A 458 3.46 9.32 -11.17
N ALA A 459 3.42 10.60 -11.55
CA ALA A 459 3.37 11.01 -12.95
C ALA A 459 4.62 10.53 -13.71
N ILE A 460 5.81 10.69 -13.11
CA ILE A 460 7.09 10.25 -13.69
C ILE A 460 7.10 8.72 -13.86
N SER A 461 6.62 7.94 -12.89
CA SER A 461 6.49 6.49 -13.01
C SER A 461 5.65 6.05 -14.21
N TYR A 462 4.51 6.72 -14.46
CA TYR A 462 3.67 6.42 -15.63
C TYR A 462 4.30 6.84 -16.95
N ILE A 463 4.94 8.01 -17.00
CA ILE A 463 5.68 8.46 -18.19
C ILE A 463 6.79 7.46 -18.53
N ALA A 464 7.53 7.00 -17.52
CA ALA A 464 8.54 5.97 -17.67
C ALA A 464 7.94 4.67 -18.21
N LEU A 465 6.79 4.22 -17.69
CA LEU A 465 6.14 2.99 -18.16
C LEU A 465 5.63 3.10 -19.61
N VAL A 466 5.04 4.23 -20.00
CA VAL A 466 4.68 4.51 -21.41
C VAL A 466 5.92 4.44 -22.32
N TYR A 467 7.05 4.93 -21.83
CA TYR A 467 8.32 4.89 -22.55
C TYR A 467 8.93 3.48 -22.61
N ILE A 468 8.86 2.68 -21.54
CA ILE A 468 9.25 1.25 -21.54
C ILE A 468 8.49 0.52 -22.65
N VAL A 469 7.17 0.70 -22.71
CA VAL A 469 6.30 0.11 -23.74
C VAL A 469 6.66 0.63 -25.14
N HIS A 470 7.02 1.91 -25.26
CA HIS A 470 7.51 2.47 -26.52
C HIS A 470 8.80 1.80 -26.98
N LEU A 471 9.81 1.70 -26.13
CA LEU A 471 11.07 1.05 -26.45
C LEU A 471 10.88 -0.42 -26.81
N GLU A 472 10.00 -1.14 -26.12
CA GLU A 472 9.67 -2.53 -26.43
C GLU A 472 9.06 -2.67 -27.84
N ALA A 473 8.11 -1.79 -28.18
CA ALA A 473 7.49 -1.76 -29.52
C ALA A 473 8.48 -1.35 -30.63
N VAL A 474 9.42 -0.45 -30.31
CA VAL A 474 10.46 -0.01 -31.24
C VAL A 474 11.46 -1.13 -31.51
N LYS A 475 11.98 -1.78 -30.46
CA LYS A 475 12.91 -2.91 -30.59
C LYS A 475 12.42 -4.07 -31.46
N ARG A 476 11.10 -4.17 -31.66
CA ARG A 476 10.42 -5.28 -32.32
C ARG A 476 9.80 -4.95 -33.67
N ASN A 477 9.94 -3.72 -34.18
CA ASN A 477 9.30 -3.34 -35.44
C ASN A 477 7.78 -3.61 -35.48
N MET A 478 7.09 -3.30 -34.38
CA MET A 478 5.62 -3.40 -34.34
C MET A 478 4.95 -2.39 -35.30
N PRO A 479 3.88 -2.78 -36.00
CA PRO A 479 3.14 -1.90 -36.89
C PRO A 479 2.32 -0.85 -36.13
N THR A 480 1.96 0.25 -36.80
CA THR A 480 1.01 1.27 -36.32
C THR A 480 -0.41 0.89 -36.73
N LEU A 481 -1.41 1.20 -35.89
CA LEU A 481 -2.81 1.05 -36.25
C LEU A 481 -3.32 2.30 -36.99
N GLY A 482 -3.84 2.12 -38.20
CA GLY A 482 -4.41 3.20 -39.03
C GLY A 482 -3.38 4.02 -39.82
N ASN A 483 -3.89 4.87 -40.73
CA ASN A 483 -3.09 5.64 -41.69
C ASN A 483 -2.81 7.09 -41.25
N ARG A 484 -2.89 7.40 -39.95
CA ARG A 484 -2.58 8.75 -39.44
C ARG A 484 -1.08 8.89 -39.21
N GLU A 485 -0.44 9.85 -39.88
CA GLU A 485 0.92 10.28 -39.51
C GLU A 485 0.88 10.94 -38.13
N VAL A 486 1.77 10.51 -37.23
CA VAL A 486 1.73 10.93 -35.83
C VAL A 486 3.01 11.64 -35.45
N HIS A 487 2.87 12.86 -34.93
CA HIS A 487 3.95 13.55 -34.26
C HIS A 487 3.85 13.29 -32.76
N MET A 488 4.76 12.47 -32.23
CA MET A 488 4.84 12.12 -30.79
C MET A 488 4.75 13.35 -29.88
N ALA A 489 5.44 14.44 -30.24
CA ALA A 489 5.40 15.70 -29.51
C ALA A 489 3.99 16.29 -29.40
N ARG A 490 3.18 16.19 -30.46
CA ARG A 490 1.80 16.69 -30.47
C ARG A 490 0.88 15.85 -29.58
N THR A 491 1.09 14.54 -29.53
CA THR A 491 0.32 13.64 -28.68
C THR A 491 0.66 13.82 -27.20
N ILE A 492 1.94 13.96 -26.86
CA ILE A 492 2.39 14.30 -25.49
C ILE A 492 1.85 15.66 -25.07
N LEU A 493 1.97 16.68 -25.92
CA LEU A 493 1.43 18.02 -25.65
C LEU A 493 -0.10 17.97 -25.49
N GLY A 494 -0.79 17.13 -26.28
CA GLY A 494 -2.22 16.88 -26.18
C GLY A 494 -2.62 16.28 -24.83
N MET A 495 -1.93 15.24 -24.37
CA MET A 495 -2.17 14.65 -23.05
C MET A 495 -1.86 15.63 -21.91
N ALA A 496 -0.71 16.31 -21.97
CA ALA A 496 -0.35 17.35 -20.99
C ALA A 496 -1.41 18.46 -20.96
N SER A 497 -1.93 18.87 -22.12
CA SER A 497 -3.00 19.86 -22.20
C SER A 497 -4.32 19.35 -21.62
N PHE A 498 -4.65 18.06 -21.76
CA PHE A 498 -5.84 17.48 -21.14
C PHE A 498 -5.74 17.54 -19.61
N PHE A 499 -4.64 17.09 -19.03
CA PHE A 499 -4.42 17.16 -17.58
C PHE A 499 -4.35 18.61 -17.10
N ALA A 500 -3.72 19.52 -17.86
CA ALA A 500 -3.69 20.95 -17.52
C ALA A 500 -5.08 21.59 -17.57
N VAL A 501 -5.91 21.24 -18.56
CA VAL A 501 -7.31 21.70 -18.64
C VAL A 501 -8.14 21.12 -17.50
N PHE A 502 -7.96 19.84 -17.16
CA PHE A 502 -8.65 19.22 -16.04
C PHE A 502 -8.23 19.87 -14.70
N ALA A 503 -6.94 20.03 -14.46
CA ALA A 503 -6.42 20.73 -13.28
C ALA A 503 -6.90 22.19 -13.24
N GLY A 504 -6.89 22.88 -14.37
CA GLY A 504 -7.43 24.23 -14.52
C GLY A 504 -8.93 24.31 -14.26
N LEU A 505 -9.70 23.27 -14.60
CA LEU A 505 -11.13 23.18 -14.30
C LEU A 505 -11.38 22.91 -12.81
N CYS A 506 -10.60 22.03 -12.19
CA CYS A 506 -10.63 21.80 -10.75
C CYS A 506 -10.28 23.08 -9.98
N TYR A 507 -9.17 23.75 -10.31
CA TYR A 507 -8.76 25.00 -9.67
C TYR A 507 -9.75 26.13 -9.98
N GLY A 508 -10.16 26.28 -11.24
CA GLY A 508 -11.07 27.33 -11.69
C GLY A 508 -12.46 27.24 -11.07
N SER A 509 -12.88 26.07 -10.58
CA SER A 509 -14.15 25.91 -9.86
C SER A 509 -14.27 26.73 -8.58
N GLN A 510 -13.16 27.23 -8.02
CA GLN A 510 -13.17 28.11 -6.86
C GLN A 510 -13.79 29.49 -7.14
N PHE A 511 -13.59 30.05 -8.33
CA PHE A 511 -14.08 31.39 -8.68
C PHE A 511 -15.62 31.50 -8.67
N PRO A 512 -16.39 30.59 -9.29
CA PRO A 512 -17.85 30.65 -9.19
C PRO A 512 -18.33 30.38 -7.77
N VAL A 513 -17.66 29.53 -6.99
CA VAL A 513 -18.01 29.28 -5.58
C VAL A 513 -17.80 30.53 -4.75
N GLU A 514 -16.64 31.17 -4.87
CA GLU A 514 -16.32 32.40 -4.15
C GLU A 514 -17.27 33.55 -4.56
N ALA A 515 -17.60 33.66 -5.85
CA ALA A 515 -18.61 34.61 -6.32
C ALA A 515 -19.99 34.34 -5.68
N ALA A 516 -20.40 33.07 -5.57
CA ALA A 516 -21.64 32.67 -4.90
C ALA A 516 -21.64 33.11 -3.42
N TYR A 517 -20.55 32.86 -2.70
CA TYR A 517 -20.39 33.29 -1.30
C TYR A 517 -20.37 34.81 -1.15
N ARG A 518 -19.78 35.55 -2.09
CA ARG A 518 -19.78 37.02 -2.08
C ARG A 518 -21.17 37.60 -2.34
N TRP A 519 -21.97 36.96 -3.19
CA TRP A 519 -23.29 37.46 -3.58
C TRP A 519 -24.39 37.09 -2.59
N VAL A 520 -24.43 35.83 -2.15
CA VAL A 520 -25.48 35.34 -1.24
C VAL A 520 -24.87 34.36 -0.21
N PRO A 521 -24.12 34.84 0.80
CA PRO A 521 -23.36 34.00 1.72
C PRO A 521 -24.19 32.89 2.39
N SER A 522 -25.43 33.20 2.80
CA SER A 522 -26.33 32.28 3.49
C SER A 522 -26.97 31.21 2.59
N PHE A 523 -27.00 31.42 1.27
CA PHE A 523 -27.58 30.47 0.30
C PHE A 523 -26.55 29.95 -0.71
N ALA A 524 -25.26 30.30 -0.56
CA ALA A 524 -24.20 29.94 -1.49
C ALA A 524 -24.14 28.42 -1.76
N GLY A 525 -24.30 27.59 -0.73
CA GLY A 525 -24.34 26.13 -0.89
C GLY A 525 -25.51 25.64 -1.76
N VAL A 526 -26.71 26.19 -1.56
CA VAL A 526 -27.90 25.85 -2.36
C VAL A 526 -27.76 26.34 -3.80
N LEU A 527 -27.23 27.56 -3.98
CA LEU A 527 -26.93 28.12 -5.29
C LEU A 527 -25.93 27.24 -6.04
N MET A 528 -24.83 26.83 -5.38
CA MET A 528 -23.83 25.96 -5.98
C MET A 528 -24.37 24.57 -6.30
N PHE A 529 -25.20 23.99 -5.44
CA PHE A 529 -25.91 22.76 -5.77
C PHE A 529 -26.76 22.91 -7.03
N GLY A 530 -27.51 24.02 -7.15
CA GLY A 530 -28.28 24.34 -8.35
C GLY A 530 -27.40 24.49 -9.60
N VAL A 531 -26.26 25.19 -9.50
CA VAL A 531 -25.30 25.35 -10.59
C VAL A 531 -24.72 24.00 -11.03
N VAL A 532 -24.25 23.18 -10.08
CA VAL A 532 -23.73 21.84 -10.36
C VAL A 532 -24.80 20.97 -11.00
N PHE A 533 -26.06 21.05 -10.55
CA PHE A 533 -27.18 20.33 -11.14
C PHE A 533 -27.46 20.77 -12.59
N VAL A 534 -27.45 22.08 -12.86
CA VAL A 534 -27.62 22.61 -14.22
C VAL A 534 -26.48 22.17 -15.13
N ILE A 535 -25.23 22.24 -14.66
CA ILE A 535 -24.06 21.73 -15.38
C ILE A 535 -24.22 20.24 -15.68
N TYR A 536 -24.61 19.46 -14.67
CA TYR A 536 -24.87 18.03 -14.82
C TYR A 536 -25.91 17.75 -15.92
N VAL A 537 -27.09 18.37 -15.85
CA VAL A 537 -28.14 18.20 -16.86
C VAL A 537 -27.65 18.61 -18.25
N ALA A 538 -26.90 19.70 -18.37
CA ALA A 538 -26.31 20.14 -19.64
C ALA A 538 -25.30 19.13 -20.20
N LEU A 539 -24.43 18.56 -19.36
CA LEU A 539 -23.47 17.52 -19.77
C LEU A 539 -24.19 16.24 -20.20
N VAL A 540 -25.25 15.83 -19.50
CA VAL A 540 -26.06 14.67 -19.91
C VAL A 540 -26.82 14.95 -21.20
N ALA A 541 -27.33 16.17 -21.41
CA ALA A 541 -27.95 16.57 -22.68
C ALA A 541 -26.96 16.50 -23.86
N LEU A 542 -25.71 16.90 -23.63
CA LEU A 542 -24.63 16.74 -24.62
C LEU A 542 -24.33 15.27 -24.91
N ALA A 543 -24.28 14.43 -23.87
CA ALA A 543 -24.06 12.99 -24.01
C ALA A 543 -25.22 12.28 -24.71
N ALA A 544 -26.47 12.76 -24.53
CA ALA A 544 -27.65 12.21 -25.18
C ALA A 544 -27.63 12.36 -26.72
N GLY A 545 -26.86 13.35 -27.23
CA GLY A 545 -26.70 13.62 -28.66
C GLY A 545 -25.88 12.57 -29.42
N ILE A 546 -25.31 11.57 -28.74
CA ILE A 546 -24.60 10.45 -29.34
C ILE A 546 -25.06 9.12 -28.71
N PRO A 547 -24.84 7.98 -29.40
CA PRO A 547 -25.06 6.67 -28.82
C PRO A 547 -24.22 6.46 -27.56
N ASP A 548 -24.74 5.66 -26.63
CA ASP A 548 -23.97 5.29 -25.45
C ASP A 548 -22.74 4.46 -25.86
N LEU A 549 -21.67 4.56 -25.05
CA LEU A 549 -20.45 3.81 -25.30
C LEU A 549 -20.67 2.35 -24.91
N GLU A 550 -20.76 1.48 -25.91
CA GLU A 550 -20.75 0.04 -25.68
C GLU A 550 -19.32 -0.42 -25.33
N PRO A 551 -19.13 -1.42 -24.46
CA PRO A 551 -17.83 -2.06 -24.27
C PRO A 551 -17.31 -2.66 -25.59
N ASP A 552 -15.99 -2.63 -25.82
CA ASP A 552 -15.41 -3.21 -27.04
C ASP A 552 -15.42 -4.74 -26.96
N ASP A 553 -15.80 -5.43 -28.05
CA ASP A 553 -15.80 -6.89 -28.10
C ASP A 553 -14.35 -7.44 -28.05
N PRO A 554 -13.96 -8.14 -26.96
CA PRO A 554 -12.64 -8.74 -26.81
C PRO A 554 -12.33 -9.83 -27.85
N ASN A 555 -13.32 -10.25 -28.64
CA ASN A 555 -13.22 -11.27 -29.69
C ASN A 555 -13.37 -10.73 -31.14
N ALA A 556 -13.61 -9.42 -31.32
CA ALA A 556 -13.71 -8.83 -32.66
C ALA A 556 -12.41 -9.03 -33.48
N LYS A 557 -12.55 -9.40 -34.77
CA LYS A 557 -11.39 -9.73 -35.64
C LYS A 557 -10.57 -8.51 -36.07
N GLU A 558 -11.20 -7.35 -36.18
CA GLU A 558 -10.57 -6.09 -36.57
C GLU A 558 -10.61 -5.11 -35.41
N VAL A 559 -9.53 -4.34 -35.27
CA VAL A 559 -9.41 -3.29 -34.25
C VAL A 559 -9.66 -1.96 -34.92
N GLU A 560 -10.84 -1.39 -34.69
CA GLU A 560 -11.14 -0.04 -35.14
C GLU A 560 -10.80 0.96 -34.03
N LEU A 561 -10.05 2.01 -34.38
CA LEU A 561 -9.74 3.07 -33.44
C LEU A 561 -10.99 3.92 -33.21
N PRO A 562 -11.40 4.15 -31.94
CA PRO A 562 -12.61 4.88 -31.66
C PRO A 562 -12.40 6.38 -31.93
N ASP A 563 -13.44 7.06 -32.41
CA ASP A 563 -13.38 8.47 -32.80
C ASP A 563 -13.44 9.38 -31.55
N ILE A 564 -12.29 9.94 -31.15
CA ILE A 564 -12.14 10.83 -30.00
C ILE A 564 -13.22 11.93 -30.00
N SER A 565 -13.52 12.51 -31.17
CA SER A 565 -14.45 13.64 -31.28
C SER A 565 -15.89 13.28 -30.91
N LYS A 566 -16.24 11.99 -30.96
CA LYS A 566 -17.52 11.46 -30.50
C LYS A 566 -17.42 11.02 -29.05
N ILE A 567 -16.36 10.29 -28.69
CA ILE A 567 -16.21 9.73 -27.33
C ILE A 567 -16.20 10.83 -26.28
N TYR A 568 -15.48 11.95 -26.50
CA TYR A 568 -15.31 12.95 -25.45
C TYR A 568 -16.65 13.45 -24.91
N LYS A 569 -17.67 13.63 -25.77
CA LYS A 569 -19.02 14.10 -25.39
C LYS A 569 -19.82 13.09 -24.58
N ALA A 570 -19.47 11.80 -24.64
CA ALA A 570 -20.29 10.71 -24.11
C ALA A 570 -20.25 10.61 -22.58
N GLY A 571 -19.17 11.09 -21.96
CA GLY A 571 -18.85 10.82 -20.55
C GLY A 571 -18.30 12.01 -19.76
N LEU A 572 -18.41 13.26 -20.26
CA LEU A 572 -17.94 14.44 -19.51
C LEU A 572 -18.61 14.57 -18.13
N HIS A 573 -19.85 14.10 -17.97
CA HIS A 573 -20.56 14.11 -16.70
C HIS A 573 -19.92 13.18 -15.65
N TYR A 574 -19.11 12.19 -16.03
CA TYR A 574 -18.34 11.36 -15.10
C TYR A 574 -17.17 12.10 -14.45
N LEU A 575 -16.68 13.18 -15.07
CA LEU A 575 -15.64 14.02 -14.48
C LEU A 575 -16.19 14.91 -13.36
N LEU A 576 -17.47 15.25 -13.40
CA LEU A 576 -18.10 16.15 -12.44
C LEU A 576 -17.95 15.69 -10.96
N PRO A 577 -18.26 14.44 -10.59
CA PRO A 577 -18.05 13.97 -9.22
C PRO A 577 -16.56 13.93 -8.81
N ILE A 578 -15.64 13.72 -9.76
CA ILE A 578 -14.19 13.81 -9.49
C ILE A 578 -13.77 15.26 -9.23
N VAL A 579 -14.31 16.21 -10.00
CA VAL A 579 -14.06 17.65 -9.79
C VAL A 579 -14.59 18.09 -8.43
N VAL A 580 -15.78 17.63 -8.04
CA VAL A 580 -16.34 17.90 -6.71
C VAL A 580 -15.46 17.31 -5.60
N LEU A 581 -14.98 16.08 -5.78
CA LEU A 581 -14.05 15.43 -4.85
C LEU A 581 -12.77 16.26 -4.69
N VAL A 582 -12.11 16.58 -5.81
CA VAL A 582 -10.85 17.35 -5.83
C VAL A 582 -11.06 18.75 -5.28
N TYR A 583 -12.18 19.40 -5.58
CA TYR A 583 -12.50 20.73 -5.03
C TYR A 583 -12.58 20.72 -3.51
N PHE A 584 -13.42 19.84 -2.93
CA PHE A 584 -13.58 19.80 -1.48
C PHE A 584 -12.30 19.38 -0.76
N LEU A 585 -11.52 18.51 -1.40
CA LEU A 585 -10.31 17.94 -0.82
C LEU A 585 -9.10 18.86 -0.93
N MET A 586 -8.82 19.41 -2.11
CA MET A 586 -7.59 20.18 -2.38
C MET A 586 -7.78 21.68 -2.20
N ILE A 587 -8.96 22.22 -2.52
CA ILE A 587 -9.21 23.66 -2.52
C ILE A 587 -9.84 24.09 -1.19
N GLU A 588 -10.95 23.48 -0.79
CA GLU A 588 -11.61 23.77 0.49
C GLU A 588 -10.93 23.10 1.69
N GLN A 589 -10.03 22.16 1.43
CA GLN A 589 -9.30 21.38 2.44
C GLN A 589 -10.21 20.77 3.51
N LYS A 590 -11.39 20.29 3.09
CA LYS A 590 -12.29 19.54 3.97
C LYS A 590 -11.69 18.18 4.30
N SER A 591 -12.16 17.58 5.38
CA SER A 591 -11.74 16.23 5.74
C SER A 591 -12.01 15.24 4.58
N PRO A 592 -11.13 14.25 4.37
CA PRO A 592 -11.29 13.30 3.26
C PRO A 592 -12.66 12.61 3.23
N GLY A 593 -13.19 12.25 4.40
CA GLY A 593 -14.51 11.64 4.52
C GLY A 593 -15.64 12.56 4.04
N LEU A 594 -15.59 13.85 4.36
CA LEU A 594 -16.62 14.80 3.93
C LEU A 594 -16.54 15.07 2.42
N SER A 595 -15.33 15.17 1.88
CA SER A 595 -15.09 15.34 0.43
C SER A 595 -15.63 14.15 -0.37
N ALA A 596 -15.34 12.92 0.08
CA ALA A 596 -15.85 11.71 -0.53
C ALA A 596 -17.38 11.58 -0.38
N PHE A 597 -17.96 12.01 0.75
CA PHE A 597 -19.41 12.03 0.94
C PHE A 597 -20.12 12.89 -0.13
N TRP A 598 -19.68 14.13 -0.37
CA TRP A 598 -20.32 15.00 -1.36
C TRP A 598 -20.18 14.47 -2.79
N ALA A 599 -19.01 13.93 -3.14
CA ALA A 599 -18.79 13.30 -4.44
C ALA A 599 -19.67 12.05 -4.64
N THR A 600 -19.79 11.23 -3.60
CA THR A 600 -20.65 10.03 -3.58
C THR A 600 -22.13 10.39 -3.65
N ALA A 601 -22.57 11.43 -2.93
CA ALA A 601 -23.94 11.91 -2.99
C ALA A 601 -24.32 12.39 -4.41
N LEU A 602 -23.39 13.04 -5.12
CA LEU A 602 -23.58 13.38 -6.52
C LEU A 602 -23.67 12.14 -7.42
N LEU A 603 -22.87 11.10 -7.17
CA LEU A 603 -22.97 9.83 -7.90
C LEU A 603 -24.31 9.13 -7.71
N PHE A 604 -24.92 9.21 -6.51
CA PHE A 604 -26.29 8.69 -6.31
C PHE A 604 -27.28 9.40 -7.23
N VAL A 605 -27.17 10.73 -7.35
CA VAL A 605 -27.99 11.51 -8.27
C VAL A 605 -27.72 11.10 -9.73
N ILE A 606 -26.45 10.97 -10.12
CA ILE A 606 -26.06 10.59 -11.48
C ILE A 606 -26.62 9.22 -11.84
N LEU A 607 -26.42 8.19 -11.01
CA LEU A 607 -26.88 6.83 -11.28
C LEU A 607 -28.40 6.74 -11.42
N LEU A 608 -29.14 7.42 -10.54
CA LEU A 608 -30.60 7.43 -10.56
C LEU A 608 -31.18 8.21 -11.75
N THR A 609 -30.51 9.27 -12.20
CA THR A 609 -31.11 10.24 -13.13
C THR A 609 -30.49 10.29 -14.53
N GLN A 610 -29.27 9.78 -14.75
CA GLN A 610 -28.60 9.91 -16.05
C GLN A 610 -29.35 9.21 -17.19
N LYS A 611 -29.82 7.97 -16.97
CA LYS A 611 -30.53 7.21 -18.00
C LYS A 611 -31.92 7.81 -18.29
N PRO A 612 -32.74 8.17 -17.27
CA PRO A 612 -34.00 8.91 -17.49
C PRO A 612 -33.82 10.24 -18.23
N ILE A 613 -32.81 11.03 -17.87
CA ILE A 613 -32.55 12.32 -18.51
C ILE A 613 -32.10 12.12 -19.97
N LYS A 614 -31.25 11.13 -20.26
CA LYS A 614 -30.90 10.76 -21.64
C LYS A 614 -32.13 10.30 -22.43
N ALA A 615 -32.99 9.47 -21.85
CA ALA A 615 -34.22 9.01 -22.49
C ALA A 615 -35.14 10.19 -22.83
N PHE A 616 -35.27 11.17 -21.93
CA PHE A 616 -35.99 12.40 -22.17
C PHE A 616 -35.42 13.21 -23.35
N PHE A 617 -34.12 13.50 -23.36
CA PHE A 617 -33.49 14.24 -24.46
C PHE A 617 -33.48 13.46 -25.79
N ARG A 618 -33.52 12.13 -25.76
CA ARG A 618 -33.65 11.25 -26.93
C ARG A 618 -35.11 11.03 -27.37
N ASN A 619 -36.08 11.69 -26.74
CA ASN A 619 -37.53 11.53 -26.99
C ASN A 619 -38.01 10.06 -26.89
N GLN A 620 -37.49 9.31 -25.91
CA GLN A 620 -37.88 7.94 -25.63
C GLN A 620 -38.96 7.88 -24.53
N SER A 621 -39.95 6.99 -24.66
CA SER A 621 -41.09 6.89 -23.73
C SER A 621 -40.84 5.97 -22.52
N ASN A 622 -39.65 5.38 -22.40
CA ASN A 622 -39.27 4.37 -21.40
C ASN A 622 -38.66 4.94 -20.11
N MET A 623 -38.95 6.20 -19.76
CA MET A 623 -38.29 6.91 -18.64
C MET A 623 -38.35 6.15 -17.31
N MET A 624 -39.50 5.54 -16.99
CA MET A 624 -39.65 4.76 -15.75
C MET A 624 -38.79 3.49 -15.74
N ALA A 625 -38.68 2.79 -16.88
CA ALA A 625 -37.82 1.62 -16.99
C ALA A 625 -36.35 2.01 -16.79
N THR A 626 -35.91 3.10 -17.42
CA THR A 626 -34.54 3.61 -17.24
C THR A 626 -34.23 4.10 -15.82
N PHE A 627 -35.24 4.58 -15.08
CA PHE A 627 -35.08 4.95 -13.67
C PHE A 627 -34.91 3.70 -12.79
N VAL A 628 -35.72 2.65 -13.04
CA VAL A 628 -35.57 1.36 -12.35
C VAL A 628 -34.21 0.73 -12.63
N GLU A 629 -33.71 0.82 -13.86
CA GLU A 629 -32.33 0.43 -14.18
C GLU A 629 -31.32 1.23 -13.37
N GLY A 630 -31.48 2.56 -13.25
CA GLY A 630 -30.62 3.39 -12.41
C GLY A 630 -30.66 3.00 -10.92
N CYS A 631 -31.82 2.63 -10.39
CA CYS A 631 -31.96 2.08 -9.04
C CYS A 631 -31.22 0.75 -8.90
N HIS A 632 -31.27 -0.12 -9.92
CA HIS A 632 -30.55 -1.38 -9.93
C HIS A 632 -29.02 -1.16 -9.96
N ASP A 633 -28.54 -0.22 -10.77
CA ASP A 633 -27.12 0.15 -10.84
C ASP A 633 -26.63 0.69 -9.50
N LEU A 634 -27.42 1.57 -8.84
CA LEU A 634 -27.11 2.07 -7.50
C LEU A 634 -27.08 0.94 -6.48
N TRP A 635 -28.07 0.06 -6.47
CA TRP A 635 -28.13 -1.10 -5.58
C TRP A 635 -26.91 -2.02 -5.77
N SER A 636 -26.55 -2.33 -7.02
CA SER A 636 -25.35 -3.11 -7.34
C SER A 636 -24.08 -2.40 -6.89
N GLY A 637 -23.95 -1.09 -7.13
CA GLY A 637 -22.77 -0.33 -6.73
C GLY A 637 -22.59 -0.25 -5.20
N LEU A 638 -23.69 -0.15 -4.44
CA LEU A 638 -23.64 -0.23 -2.97
C LEU A 638 -23.16 -1.61 -2.48
N ILE A 639 -23.56 -2.69 -3.14
CA ILE A 639 -23.11 -4.05 -2.84
C ILE A 639 -21.63 -4.19 -3.16
N ASP A 640 -21.21 -3.75 -4.35
CA ASP A 640 -19.84 -3.90 -4.83
C ASP A 640 -18.87 -3.07 -3.98
N GLY A 641 -19.27 -1.86 -3.56
CA GLY A 641 -18.50 -1.06 -2.61
C GLY A 641 -18.27 -1.79 -1.28
N SER A 642 -19.30 -2.44 -0.73
CA SER A 642 -19.17 -3.23 0.50
C SER A 642 -18.35 -4.52 0.29
N ARG A 643 -18.54 -5.23 -0.83
CA ARG A 643 -17.78 -6.44 -1.16
C ARG A 643 -16.29 -6.15 -1.26
N ASN A 644 -15.92 -5.09 -1.99
CA ASN A 644 -14.55 -4.62 -2.11
C ASN A 644 -13.95 -4.18 -0.76
N MET A 645 -14.80 -3.80 0.20
CA MET A 645 -14.36 -3.40 1.53
C MET A 645 -14.10 -4.58 2.48
N ILE A 646 -14.72 -5.75 2.29
CA ILE A 646 -14.61 -6.87 3.25
C ILE A 646 -13.14 -7.22 3.49
N GLY A 647 -12.37 -7.42 2.41
CA GLY A 647 -10.94 -7.70 2.49
C GLY A 647 -10.17 -6.58 3.19
N ILE A 648 -10.37 -5.31 2.78
CA ILE A 648 -9.66 -4.15 3.33
C ILE A 648 -9.92 -3.99 4.84
N ALA A 649 -11.16 -4.16 5.29
CA ALA A 649 -11.54 -4.06 6.69
C ALA A 649 -10.92 -5.18 7.55
N LEU A 650 -10.94 -6.43 7.06
CA LEU A 650 -10.31 -7.55 7.75
C LEU A 650 -8.78 -7.43 7.74
N ALA A 651 -8.20 -6.89 6.66
CA ALA A 651 -6.77 -6.68 6.50
C ALA A 651 -6.26 -5.61 7.47
N THR A 652 -6.96 -4.49 7.58
CA THR A 652 -6.63 -3.39 8.51
C THR A 652 -6.78 -3.82 9.97
N ALA A 653 -7.84 -4.55 10.31
CA ALA A 653 -8.03 -5.13 11.64
C ALA A 653 -6.92 -6.14 12.00
N THR A 654 -6.57 -7.05 11.08
CA THR A 654 -5.53 -8.06 11.30
C THR A 654 -4.13 -7.43 11.37
N ALA A 655 -3.85 -6.45 10.53
CA ALA A 655 -2.61 -5.68 10.59
C ALA A 655 -2.49 -4.85 11.88
N GLY A 656 -3.62 -4.45 12.48
CA GLY A 656 -3.66 -3.88 13.83
C GLY A 656 -3.02 -4.80 14.89
N VAL A 657 -3.11 -6.12 14.75
CA VAL A 657 -2.40 -7.07 15.66
C VAL A 657 -0.89 -7.00 15.47
N ILE A 658 -0.43 -6.75 14.24
CA ILE A 658 0.98 -6.61 13.91
C ILE A 658 1.50 -5.30 14.51
N VAL A 659 0.83 -4.16 14.25
CA VAL A 659 1.17 -2.87 14.85
C VAL A 659 1.14 -2.94 16.38
N GLY A 660 0.09 -3.53 16.96
CA GLY A 660 0.00 -3.76 18.41
C GLY A 660 1.13 -4.63 18.94
N THR A 661 1.65 -5.57 18.16
CA THR A 661 2.83 -6.36 18.54
C THR A 661 4.08 -5.50 18.51
N VAL A 662 4.26 -4.67 17.48
CA VAL A 662 5.40 -3.76 17.37
C VAL A 662 5.44 -2.80 18.56
N THR A 663 4.32 -2.17 18.90
CA THR A 663 4.23 -1.23 20.02
C THR A 663 4.37 -1.91 21.38
N LEU A 664 3.91 -3.15 21.54
CA LEU A 664 4.01 -3.89 22.81
C LEU A 664 5.42 -4.45 23.08
N THR A 665 6.14 -4.82 22.02
CA THR A 665 7.42 -5.55 22.13
C THR A 665 8.65 -4.68 21.89
N GLY A 666 8.53 -3.58 21.16
CA GLY A 666 9.66 -2.76 20.74
C GLY A 666 10.45 -3.34 19.57
N VAL A 667 9.91 -4.32 18.85
CA VAL A 667 10.62 -5.00 17.73
C VAL A 667 11.04 -4.05 16.59
N GLY A 668 10.48 -2.84 16.52
CA GLY A 668 10.94 -1.80 15.58
C GLY A 668 12.41 -1.46 15.78
N GLN A 669 12.85 -1.29 17.04
CA GLN A 669 14.26 -1.02 17.38
C GLN A 669 15.16 -2.17 16.96
N VAL A 670 14.74 -3.40 17.26
CA VAL A 670 15.44 -4.62 16.87
C VAL A 670 15.63 -4.73 15.36
N MET A 671 14.64 -4.28 14.58
CA MET A 671 14.76 -4.23 13.12
C MET A 671 15.78 -3.17 12.68
N ALA A 672 15.91 -2.06 13.41
CA ALA A 672 16.94 -1.04 13.15
C ALA A 672 18.33 -1.64 13.33
N ASP A 673 18.60 -2.26 14.47
CA ASP A 673 19.90 -2.90 14.78
C ASP A 673 20.27 -3.98 13.74
N LEU A 674 19.29 -4.77 13.31
CA LEU A 674 19.48 -5.79 12.28
C LEU A 674 19.86 -5.17 10.94
N VAL A 675 19.11 -4.14 10.50
CA VAL A 675 19.37 -3.44 9.25
C VAL A 675 20.71 -2.74 9.28
N GLU A 676 21.07 -2.12 10.40
CA GLU A 676 22.36 -1.50 10.62
C GLU A 676 23.50 -2.51 10.49
N THR A 677 23.39 -3.65 11.17
CA THR A 677 24.35 -4.75 11.09
C THR A 677 24.52 -5.27 9.65
N MET A 678 23.41 -5.42 8.92
CA MET A 678 23.44 -5.81 7.51
C MET A 678 24.12 -4.75 6.64
N ALA A 679 23.84 -3.47 6.87
CA ALA A 679 24.41 -2.35 6.12
C ALA A 679 25.92 -2.22 6.37
N TYR A 680 26.40 -2.40 7.60
CA TYR A 680 27.83 -2.49 7.88
C TYR A 680 28.46 -3.67 7.16
N GLY A 681 27.84 -4.85 7.19
CA GLY A 681 28.32 -6.04 6.47
C GLY A 681 28.51 -5.80 4.97
N LEU A 682 27.55 -5.13 4.33
CA LEU A 682 27.64 -4.73 2.92
C LEU A 682 28.76 -3.69 2.68
N THR A 683 28.93 -2.76 3.62
CA THR A 683 30.01 -1.76 3.56
C THR A 683 31.38 -2.44 3.61
N TYR A 684 31.60 -3.39 4.52
CA TYR A 684 32.84 -4.18 4.57
C TYR A 684 33.08 -4.99 3.30
N LEU A 685 32.03 -5.62 2.74
CA LEU A 685 32.14 -6.33 1.47
C LEU A 685 32.58 -5.38 0.34
N SER A 686 32.02 -4.17 0.29
CA SER A 686 32.39 -3.16 -0.69
C SER A 686 33.86 -2.73 -0.56
N ALA A 687 34.36 -2.58 0.67
CA ALA A 687 35.77 -2.26 0.94
C ALA A 687 36.70 -3.41 0.50
N ILE A 688 36.32 -4.66 0.73
CA ILE A 688 37.06 -5.84 0.26
C ILE A 688 37.12 -5.87 -1.27
N VAL A 689 36.00 -5.60 -1.95
CA VAL A 689 35.95 -5.56 -3.42
C VAL A 689 36.86 -4.45 -3.95
N VAL A 690 36.81 -3.26 -3.37
CA VAL A 690 37.74 -2.16 -3.69
C VAL A 690 39.19 -2.61 -3.54
N HIS A 691 39.54 -3.21 -2.39
CA HIS A 691 40.90 -3.68 -2.15
C HIS A 691 41.33 -4.76 -3.16
N ALA A 692 40.43 -5.64 -3.57
CA ALA A 692 40.72 -6.67 -4.57
C ALA A 692 40.96 -6.11 -5.98
N ILE A 693 40.32 -4.98 -6.34
CA ILE A 693 40.48 -4.33 -7.64
C ILE A 693 41.69 -3.37 -7.63
N SER A 694 42.19 -2.98 -6.45
CA SER A 694 43.31 -2.04 -6.30
C SER A 694 44.57 -2.38 -7.12
N PRO A 695 45.03 -3.65 -7.25
CA PRO A 695 46.20 -3.97 -8.08
C PRO A 695 45.97 -3.70 -9.57
N LEU A 696 44.72 -3.80 -10.03
CA LEU A 696 44.32 -3.53 -11.40
C LEU A 696 44.28 -2.03 -11.68
N THR A 697 43.79 -1.21 -10.74
CA THR A 697 43.78 0.25 -10.89
C THR A 697 45.18 0.85 -10.85
N ASP A 698 46.08 0.23 -10.08
CA ASP A 698 47.49 0.63 -9.99
C ASP A 698 48.22 0.35 -11.28
N LEU A 699 47.93 -0.80 -11.90
CA LEU A 699 48.44 -1.18 -13.22
C LEU A 699 48.01 -0.19 -14.32
N ILE A 700 46.85 0.46 -14.19
CA ILE A 700 46.31 1.42 -15.15
C ILE A 700 46.79 2.87 -14.85
N GLY A 701 47.58 3.08 -13.78
CA GLY A 701 48.16 4.37 -13.45
C GLY A 701 47.17 5.37 -12.82
N ILE A 702 46.06 4.88 -12.26
CA ILE A 702 45.05 5.71 -11.57
C ILE A 702 45.39 5.79 -10.07
N THR A 703 46.58 6.25 -9.72
CA THR A 703 47.07 6.29 -8.32
C THR A 703 46.39 7.39 -7.48
N SER A 704 45.84 8.42 -8.11
CA SER A 704 45.05 9.47 -7.42
C SER A 704 43.71 8.97 -6.87
N PHE A 705 43.29 7.75 -7.24
CA PHE A 705 42.07 7.10 -6.73
C PHE A 705 42.34 6.32 -5.43
N GLN A 706 43.60 5.93 -5.14
CA GLN A 706 43.90 5.04 -4.00
C GLN A 706 43.74 5.73 -2.64
N GLY A 707 44.27 6.94 -2.47
CA GLY A 707 44.09 7.72 -1.23
C GLY A 707 42.62 8.07 -1.01
N THR A 708 41.90 8.38 -2.09
CA THR A 708 40.48 8.69 -2.01
C THR A 708 39.62 7.47 -1.73
N VAL A 709 39.84 6.28 -2.30
CA VAL A 709 38.92 5.16 -2.02
C VAL A 709 39.15 4.55 -0.63
N ALA A 710 40.39 4.54 -0.10
CA ALA A 710 40.63 4.07 1.27
C ALA A 710 40.10 5.06 2.34
N GLU A 711 40.28 6.38 2.16
CA GLU A 711 39.61 7.39 3.00
C GLU A 711 38.10 7.48 2.75
N ARG A 712 37.60 7.22 1.53
CA ARG A 712 36.15 7.21 1.20
C ARG A 712 35.44 5.92 1.60
N ALA A 713 36.17 4.83 1.80
CA ALA A 713 35.64 3.66 2.50
C ALA A 713 35.48 3.95 4.00
N ALA A 714 36.21 4.95 4.53
CA ALA A 714 36.08 5.46 5.88
C ALA A 714 35.02 6.58 6.02
N ASP A 715 34.63 7.25 4.92
CA ASP A 715 33.42 8.08 4.84
C ASP A 715 32.17 7.16 4.80
N MET A 716 31.97 6.44 5.91
CA MET A 716 31.00 5.36 6.06
C MET A 716 29.57 5.89 6.10
N THR A 717 29.37 7.16 6.42
CA THR A 717 28.08 7.75 6.79
C THR A 717 27.12 7.86 5.59
N GLY A 718 27.59 8.25 4.40
CA GLY A 718 26.74 8.31 3.20
C GLY A 718 26.53 6.96 2.51
N THR A 719 27.54 6.08 2.56
CA THR A 719 27.51 4.75 1.93
C THR A 719 26.64 3.77 2.74
N ILE A 720 26.68 3.84 4.07
CA ILE A 720 25.86 2.99 4.93
C ILE A 720 24.38 3.24 4.69
N LEU A 721 23.95 4.50 4.54
CA LEU A 721 22.56 4.84 4.32
C LEU A 721 21.99 4.26 3.02
N VAL A 722 22.76 4.28 1.92
CA VAL A 722 22.31 3.63 0.67
C VAL A 722 22.10 2.13 0.89
N PHE A 723 22.98 1.47 1.65
CA PHE A 723 22.82 0.06 2.00
C PHE A 723 21.66 -0.19 2.97
N VAL A 724 21.43 0.70 3.94
CA VAL A 724 20.24 0.69 4.81
C VAL A 724 18.99 0.75 3.96
N LEU A 725 18.88 1.70 3.03
CA LEU A 725 17.73 1.83 2.14
C LEU A 725 17.56 0.58 1.24
N LEU A 726 18.65 -0.02 0.76
CA LEU A 726 18.58 -1.27 0.01
C LEU A 726 18.08 -2.43 0.87
N CYS A 727 18.58 -2.57 2.10
CA CYS A 727 18.13 -3.57 3.07
C CYS A 727 16.65 -3.37 3.43
N VAL A 728 16.26 -2.15 3.77
CA VAL A 728 14.87 -1.80 4.06
C VAL A 728 13.98 -2.05 2.86
N GLY A 729 14.39 -1.66 1.64
CA GLY A 729 13.61 -1.93 0.43
C GLY A 729 13.43 -3.43 0.16
N LEU A 730 14.47 -4.24 0.36
CA LEU A 730 14.39 -5.69 0.22
C LEU A 730 13.51 -6.33 1.30
N LEU A 731 13.66 -5.94 2.57
CA LEU A 731 12.83 -6.40 3.66
C LEU A 731 11.37 -6.00 3.45
N SER A 732 11.12 -4.78 2.97
CA SER A 732 9.79 -4.28 2.60
C SER A 732 9.13 -5.14 1.53
N LEU A 733 9.88 -5.54 0.49
CA LEU A 733 9.38 -6.47 -0.53
C LEU A 733 9.03 -7.82 0.09
N VAL A 734 9.93 -8.39 0.89
CA VAL A 734 9.76 -9.73 1.46
C VAL A 734 8.59 -9.78 2.44
N LEU A 735 8.50 -8.81 3.35
CA LEU A 735 7.42 -8.68 4.32
C LEU A 735 6.07 -8.43 3.63
N GLY A 736 6.08 -7.70 2.52
CA GLY A 736 4.88 -7.38 1.75
C GLY A 736 4.36 -8.50 0.85
N MET A 737 5.18 -9.50 0.53
CA MET A 737 4.79 -10.55 -0.42
C MET A 737 3.54 -11.32 0.06
N GLY A 738 2.51 -11.33 -0.80
CA GLY A 738 1.28 -12.06 -0.54
C GLY A 738 0.32 -11.36 0.43
N LEU A 739 0.59 -10.12 0.80
CA LEU A 739 -0.32 -9.29 1.57
C LEU A 739 -1.06 -8.31 0.64
N PRO A 740 -2.36 -8.04 0.88
CA PRO A 740 -3.05 -6.94 0.23
C PRO A 740 -2.32 -5.63 0.49
N THR A 741 -2.27 -4.72 -0.49
CA THR A 741 -1.42 -3.53 -0.46
C THR A 741 -1.62 -2.64 0.77
N THR A 742 -2.86 -2.49 1.24
CA THR A 742 -3.17 -1.76 2.48
C THR A 742 -2.53 -2.39 3.70
N ALA A 743 -2.66 -3.72 3.86
CA ALA A 743 -2.06 -4.44 4.97
C ALA A 743 -0.54 -4.46 4.85
N ASN A 744 -0.03 -4.67 3.65
CA ASN A 744 1.39 -4.58 3.35
C ASN A 744 1.95 -3.23 3.83
N TYR A 745 1.35 -2.12 3.42
CA TYR A 745 1.78 -0.80 3.87
C TYR A 745 1.73 -0.67 5.39
N ILE A 746 0.68 -1.13 6.08
CA ILE A 746 0.60 -1.08 7.55
C ILE A 746 1.77 -1.84 8.19
N VAL A 747 2.02 -3.07 7.73
CA VAL A 747 3.08 -3.93 8.27
C VAL A 747 4.45 -3.31 8.03
N VAL A 748 4.73 -2.94 6.78
CA VAL A 748 6.05 -2.43 6.42
C VAL A 748 6.29 -1.03 7.00
N SER A 749 5.31 -0.12 6.99
CA SER A 749 5.50 1.22 7.57
C SER A 749 5.72 1.18 9.08
N SER A 750 4.95 0.37 9.81
CA SER A 750 5.12 0.25 11.27
C SER A 750 6.46 -0.37 11.67
N LEU A 751 7.04 -1.22 10.84
CA LEU A 751 8.33 -1.86 11.12
C LEU A 751 9.52 -1.09 10.58
N MET A 752 9.43 -0.57 9.35
CA MET A 752 10.59 -0.09 8.60
C MET A 752 10.70 1.44 8.54
N ALA A 753 9.61 2.19 8.75
CA ALA A 753 9.70 3.64 8.65
C ALA A 753 10.59 4.22 9.75
N GLY A 754 10.40 3.80 11.00
CA GLY A 754 11.26 4.20 12.13
C GLY A 754 12.74 3.87 11.87
N VAL A 755 13.02 2.68 11.34
CA VAL A 755 14.39 2.24 11.01
C VAL A 755 15.10 3.19 10.04
N VAL A 756 14.41 3.66 9.00
CA VAL A 756 15.02 4.59 8.03
C VAL A 756 15.26 5.97 8.64
N VAL A 757 14.34 6.44 9.49
CA VAL A 757 14.46 7.73 10.18
C VAL A 757 15.65 7.70 11.15
N GLU A 758 15.71 6.67 11.98
CA GLU A 758 16.74 6.50 13.00
C GLU A 758 18.13 6.33 12.39
N LEU A 759 18.30 5.35 11.50
CA LEU A 759 19.60 5.11 10.85
C LEU A 759 20.01 6.26 9.92
N GLY A 760 19.03 6.97 9.35
CA GLY A 760 19.26 8.19 8.57
C GLY A 760 19.85 9.31 9.43
N ALA A 761 19.25 9.57 10.60
CA ALA A 761 19.72 10.59 11.54
C ALA A 761 21.11 10.28 12.10
N GLN A 762 21.39 9.01 12.44
CA GLN A 762 22.72 8.54 12.81
C GLN A 762 23.73 8.73 11.67
N SER A 763 23.26 8.64 10.43
CA SER A 763 24.06 8.87 9.22
C SER A 763 24.15 10.36 8.80
N GLY A 764 23.72 11.30 9.64
CA GLY A 764 23.77 12.73 9.33
C GLY A 764 22.84 13.18 8.20
N LEU A 765 21.88 12.34 7.79
CA LEU A 765 20.82 12.70 6.83
C LEU A 765 19.45 12.61 7.49
N ILE A 766 18.86 13.76 7.79
CA ILE A 766 17.48 13.84 8.22
C ILE A 766 16.58 13.65 7.00
N VAL A 767 15.78 12.58 7.01
CA VAL A 767 14.85 12.25 5.93
C VAL A 767 13.44 12.65 6.37
N PRO A 768 12.71 13.47 5.60
CA PRO A 768 11.33 13.82 5.93
C PRO A 768 10.48 12.55 6.08
N LEU A 769 9.63 12.51 7.11
CA LEU A 769 8.79 11.34 7.40
C LEU A 769 7.95 10.92 6.19
N ILE A 770 7.38 11.87 5.45
CA ILE A 770 6.61 11.56 4.23
C ILE A 770 7.45 10.87 3.14
N ALA A 771 8.73 11.22 3.00
CA ALA A 771 9.63 10.57 2.07
C ALA A 771 9.86 9.11 2.48
N VAL A 772 10.07 8.84 3.77
CA VAL A 772 10.23 7.49 4.30
C VAL A 772 8.97 6.64 4.08
N HIS A 773 7.80 7.21 4.38
CA HIS A 773 6.53 6.52 4.20
C HIS A 773 6.21 6.24 2.72
N LEU A 774 6.49 7.19 1.82
CA LEU A 774 6.39 6.97 0.37
C LEU A 774 7.39 5.92 -0.11
N PHE A 775 8.63 5.92 0.40
CA PHE A 775 9.65 4.93 0.07
C PHE A 775 9.15 3.51 0.39
N VAL A 776 8.73 3.31 1.64
CA VAL A 776 8.16 2.04 2.10
C VAL A 776 6.93 1.66 1.29
N PHE A 777 6.06 2.61 0.96
CA PHE A 777 4.87 2.34 0.15
C PHE A 777 5.20 1.89 -1.27
N TYR A 778 6.20 2.49 -1.92
CA TYR A 778 6.65 2.09 -3.26
C TYR A 778 7.16 0.65 -3.29
N PHE A 779 7.92 0.24 -2.28
CA PHE A 779 8.36 -1.15 -2.15
C PHE A 779 7.20 -2.08 -1.75
N GLY A 780 6.28 -1.60 -0.92
CA GLY A 780 5.04 -2.29 -0.58
C GLY A 780 4.24 -2.65 -1.84
N ILE A 781 3.87 -1.67 -2.68
CA ILE A 781 3.09 -1.94 -3.89
C ILE A 781 3.83 -2.86 -4.88
N MET A 782 5.16 -2.86 -4.87
CA MET A 782 5.95 -3.74 -5.73
C MET A 782 5.90 -5.21 -5.30
N ALA A 783 5.62 -5.49 -4.03
CA ALA A 783 5.42 -6.86 -3.57
C ALA A 783 4.26 -7.55 -4.33
N ASP A 784 3.26 -6.78 -4.80
CA ASP A 784 2.12 -7.28 -5.60
C ASP A 784 2.52 -7.87 -6.96
N VAL A 785 3.70 -7.53 -7.48
CA VAL A 785 4.24 -8.06 -8.75
C VAL A 785 5.44 -8.99 -8.56
N THR A 786 5.88 -9.18 -7.33
CA THR A 786 7.10 -9.94 -7.02
C THR A 786 6.82 -11.45 -7.05
N PRO A 787 7.52 -12.23 -7.90
CA PRO A 787 7.41 -13.69 -7.89
C PRO A 787 7.94 -14.29 -6.57
N PRO A 788 7.37 -15.41 -6.08
CA PRO A 788 6.41 -16.29 -6.75
C PRO A 788 4.93 -15.92 -6.52
N VAL A 789 4.63 -14.87 -5.76
CA VAL A 789 3.26 -14.62 -5.27
C VAL A 789 2.43 -13.71 -6.18
N GLY A 790 3.04 -12.72 -6.83
CA GLY A 790 2.39 -11.55 -7.42
C GLY A 790 0.95 -11.74 -7.96
N LEU A 791 -0.05 -11.44 -7.13
CA LEU A 791 -1.47 -11.76 -7.35
C LEU A 791 -2.04 -11.09 -8.62
N ALA A 792 -1.65 -9.85 -8.88
CA ALA A 792 -2.04 -9.14 -10.10
C ALA A 792 -1.56 -9.88 -11.37
N SER A 793 -0.42 -10.58 -11.29
CA SER A 793 0.12 -11.38 -12.39
C SER A 793 -0.70 -12.64 -12.64
N PHE A 794 -1.28 -13.24 -11.61
CA PHE A 794 -2.22 -14.37 -11.75
C PHE A 794 -3.51 -13.92 -12.42
N ALA A 795 -4.08 -12.78 -12.01
CA ALA A 795 -5.25 -12.19 -12.64
C ALA A 795 -4.98 -11.89 -14.13
N ALA A 796 -3.86 -11.26 -14.45
CA ALA A 796 -3.48 -10.96 -15.83
C ALA A 796 -3.20 -12.23 -16.66
N ALA A 797 -2.63 -13.27 -16.05
CA ALA A 797 -2.44 -14.56 -16.72
C ALA A 797 -3.77 -15.23 -17.08
N ALA A 798 -4.77 -15.14 -16.21
CA ALA A 798 -6.11 -15.66 -16.48
C ALA A 798 -6.81 -14.94 -17.65
N VAL A 799 -6.58 -13.63 -17.82
CA VAL A 799 -7.07 -12.88 -18.98
C VAL A 799 -6.24 -13.18 -20.24
N SER A 800 -4.91 -13.18 -20.12
CA SER A 800 -3.99 -13.28 -21.25
C SER A 800 -3.84 -14.70 -21.81
N GLY A 801 -4.13 -15.74 -21.01
CA GLY A 801 -3.80 -17.13 -21.29
C GLY A 801 -2.29 -17.41 -21.29
N GLY A 802 -1.49 -16.58 -20.59
CA GLY A 802 -0.04 -16.75 -20.42
C GLY A 802 0.34 -17.42 -19.09
N ASP A 803 1.63 -17.63 -18.87
CA ASP A 803 2.15 -18.15 -17.59
C ASP A 803 2.23 -17.03 -16.53
N ALA A 804 1.63 -17.26 -15.35
CA ALA A 804 1.55 -16.27 -14.28
C ALA A 804 2.91 -15.88 -13.69
N ILE A 805 3.81 -16.85 -13.52
CA ILE A 805 5.14 -16.61 -12.94
C ILE A 805 6.00 -15.78 -13.91
N ARG A 806 5.99 -16.12 -15.20
CA ARG A 806 6.70 -15.34 -16.23
C ARG A 806 6.11 -13.95 -16.40
N THR A 807 4.78 -13.83 -16.36
CA THR A 807 4.08 -12.54 -16.36
C THR A 807 4.55 -11.68 -15.18
N GLY A 808 4.66 -12.27 -13.98
CA GLY A 808 5.17 -11.61 -12.78
C GLY A 808 6.63 -11.20 -12.90
N PHE A 809 7.53 -12.07 -13.38
CA PHE A 809 8.93 -11.70 -13.59
C PHE A 809 9.09 -10.51 -14.53
N VAL A 810 8.41 -10.52 -15.67
CA VAL A 810 8.49 -9.42 -16.63
C VAL A 810 7.87 -8.14 -16.06
N ALA A 811 6.73 -8.23 -15.36
CA ALA A 811 6.10 -7.09 -14.69
C ALA A 811 6.99 -6.49 -13.59
N PHE A 812 7.65 -7.34 -12.80
CA PHE A 812 8.61 -6.94 -11.79
C PHE A 812 9.77 -6.16 -12.42
N PHE A 813 10.36 -6.63 -13.51
CA PHE A 813 11.43 -5.90 -14.19
C PHE A 813 10.97 -4.58 -14.82
N TYR A 814 9.74 -4.50 -15.34
CA TYR A 814 9.17 -3.22 -15.78
C TYR A 814 9.03 -2.24 -14.61
N SER A 815 8.53 -2.71 -13.47
CA SER A 815 8.34 -1.90 -12.27
C SER A 815 9.66 -1.50 -11.61
N LEU A 816 10.68 -2.38 -11.62
CA LEU A 816 12.00 -2.13 -11.02
C LEU A 816 12.67 -0.87 -11.56
N ARG A 817 12.42 -0.50 -12.82
CA ARG A 817 12.97 0.73 -13.42
C ARG A 817 12.38 1.99 -12.81
N THR A 818 11.17 1.93 -12.28
CA THR A 818 10.51 3.06 -11.60
C THR A 818 10.90 3.17 -10.12
N VAL A 819 11.51 2.12 -9.54
CA VAL A 819 11.99 2.08 -8.13
C VAL A 819 13.18 2.99 -7.88
N ALA A 820 13.87 3.41 -8.94
CA ALA A 820 14.92 4.42 -8.79
C ALA A 820 14.39 5.70 -8.13
N LEU A 821 13.12 6.06 -8.33
CA LEU A 821 12.53 7.29 -7.80
C LEU A 821 12.53 7.35 -6.25
N PRO A 822 12.04 6.32 -5.52
CA PRO A 822 12.19 6.22 -4.07
C PRO A 822 13.57 6.53 -3.51
N PHE A 823 14.61 5.94 -4.09
CA PHE A 823 15.97 6.23 -3.65
C PHE A 823 16.35 7.69 -3.91
N VAL A 824 16.02 8.21 -5.09
CA VAL A 824 16.40 9.57 -5.46
C VAL A 824 15.70 10.59 -4.56
N PHE A 825 14.39 10.46 -4.30
CA PHE A 825 13.68 11.48 -3.54
C PHE A 825 14.02 11.51 -2.04
N ILE A 826 14.54 10.40 -1.48
CA ILE A 826 15.07 10.41 -0.10
C ILE A 826 16.26 11.35 0.01
N PHE A 827 17.11 11.38 -1.02
CA PHE A 827 18.26 12.27 -1.02
C PHE A 827 17.99 13.63 -1.69
N ASN A 828 16.95 13.74 -2.53
CA ASN A 828 16.53 14.95 -3.24
C ASN A 828 15.02 15.18 -3.06
N THR A 829 14.68 15.81 -1.94
CA THR A 829 13.29 16.08 -1.52
C THR A 829 12.56 17.05 -2.43
N ASP A 830 13.25 17.78 -3.32
CA ASP A 830 12.62 18.63 -4.33
C ASP A 830 11.68 17.83 -5.25
N LEU A 831 11.95 16.53 -5.46
CA LEU A 831 11.07 15.62 -6.21
C LEU A 831 9.71 15.41 -5.54
N LEU A 832 9.66 15.60 -4.23
CA LEU A 832 8.43 15.59 -3.45
C LEU A 832 7.80 16.98 -3.38
N LEU A 833 8.35 18.01 -4.03
CA LEU A 833 7.83 19.38 -3.96
C LEU A 833 7.77 19.94 -2.52
N ILE A 834 8.68 19.50 -1.65
CA ILE A 834 8.86 20.03 -0.29
C ILE A 834 9.64 21.35 -0.38
N ASP A 835 9.03 22.45 0.09
CA ASP A 835 9.64 23.80 0.11
C ASP A 835 10.13 24.31 -1.25
N VAL A 836 9.48 23.86 -2.33
CA VAL A 836 9.88 24.20 -3.70
C VAL A 836 9.02 25.32 -4.28
N THR A 837 9.65 26.36 -4.84
CA THR A 837 8.94 27.39 -5.62
C THR A 837 8.36 26.83 -6.92
N TRP A 838 7.33 27.47 -7.50
CA TRP A 838 6.77 27.05 -8.79
C TRP A 838 7.81 26.88 -9.90
N THR A 839 8.80 27.79 -9.97
CA THR A 839 9.88 27.75 -10.95
C THR A 839 10.80 26.56 -10.75
N GLN A 840 11.21 26.30 -9.51
CA GLN A 840 12.03 25.14 -9.17
C GLN A 840 11.24 23.84 -9.40
N GLY A 841 9.96 23.79 -9.03
CA GLY A 841 9.10 22.61 -9.20
C GLY A 841 8.92 22.22 -10.66
N ILE A 842 8.71 23.20 -11.56
CA ILE A 842 8.66 22.95 -13.01
C ILE A 842 10.02 22.45 -13.52
N LEU A 843 11.12 23.05 -13.07
CA LEU A 843 12.46 22.65 -13.48
C LEU A 843 12.76 21.20 -13.05
N VAL A 844 12.46 20.87 -11.79
CA VAL A 844 12.59 19.52 -11.22
C VAL A 844 11.72 18.52 -11.96
N ALA A 845 10.46 18.87 -12.28
CA ALA A 845 9.58 17.99 -13.03
C ALA A 845 10.15 17.67 -14.44
N ILE A 846 10.69 18.68 -15.14
CA ILE A 846 11.30 18.50 -16.45
C ILE A 846 12.59 17.67 -16.35
N SER A 847 13.51 18.03 -15.44
CA SER A 847 14.80 17.35 -15.30
C SER A 847 14.63 15.90 -14.85
N ALA A 848 13.75 15.63 -13.90
CA ALA A 848 13.45 14.29 -13.41
C ALA A 848 12.75 13.42 -14.46
N THR A 849 11.86 14.01 -15.27
CA THR A 849 11.26 13.32 -16.41
C THR A 849 12.32 12.94 -17.45
N ILE A 850 13.23 13.85 -17.80
CA ILE A 850 14.35 13.52 -18.69
C ILE A 850 15.23 12.43 -18.07
N ALA A 851 15.56 12.55 -16.79
CA ALA A 851 16.40 11.60 -16.06
C ALA A 851 15.80 10.19 -16.08
N ILE A 852 14.50 10.00 -15.79
CA ILE A 852 13.88 8.67 -15.79
C ILE A 852 13.82 8.07 -17.20
N LEU A 853 13.59 8.89 -18.23
CA LEU A 853 13.55 8.43 -19.62
C LEU A 853 14.93 7.98 -20.07
N VAL A 854 15.97 8.75 -19.76
CA VAL A 854 17.36 8.40 -20.04
C VAL A 854 17.79 7.16 -19.26
N PHE A 855 17.42 7.06 -17.99
CA PHE A 855 17.67 5.87 -17.16
C PHE A 855 17.01 4.63 -17.76
N THR A 856 15.75 4.76 -18.19
CA THR A 856 15.00 3.69 -18.85
C THR A 856 15.67 3.28 -20.15
N ALA A 857 16.10 4.24 -20.99
CA ALA A 857 16.82 3.97 -22.24
C ALA A 857 18.16 3.24 -21.99
N GLY A 858 18.91 3.68 -20.99
CA GLY A 858 20.19 3.09 -20.59
C GLY A 858 20.02 1.64 -20.12
N THR A 859 19.09 1.39 -19.20
CA THR A 859 18.79 0.05 -18.64
C THR A 859 18.09 -0.88 -19.64
N MET A 860 17.39 -0.34 -20.62
CA MET A 860 16.83 -1.12 -21.73
C MET A 860 17.84 -1.38 -22.85
N GLY A 861 18.99 -0.69 -22.87
CA GLY A 861 19.98 -0.82 -23.95
C GLY A 861 19.47 -0.30 -25.30
N TYR A 862 18.57 0.67 -25.30
CA TYR A 862 18.04 1.27 -26.53
C TYR A 862 17.64 2.72 -26.28
N PHE A 863 18.13 3.64 -27.12
CA PHE A 863 17.77 5.06 -27.06
C PHE A 863 17.28 5.56 -28.42
N VAL A 864 18.21 5.85 -29.35
CA VAL A 864 17.89 6.13 -30.77
C VAL A 864 18.05 4.87 -31.62
N THR A 865 19.08 4.08 -31.31
CA THR A 865 19.30 2.73 -31.83
C THR A 865 19.72 1.82 -30.67
N ARG A 866 20.06 0.56 -30.94
CA ARG A 866 20.63 -0.33 -29.93
C ARG A 866 21.89 0.30 -29.33
N SER A 867 21.87 0.45 -28.02
CA SER A 867 22.99 1.01 -27.26
C SER A 867 24.09 -0.02 -27.13
N ARG A 868 25.34 0.42 -27.29
CA ARG A 868 26.49 -0.37 -26.84
C ARG A 868 26.57 -0.30 -25.31
N LEU A 869 27.25 -1.26 -24.68
CA LEU A 869 27.36 -1.31 -23.21
C LEU A 869 27.86 0.01 -22.61
N TYR A 870 28.90 0.63 -23.19
CA TYR A 870 29.39 1.92 -22.71
C TYR A 870 28.39 3.07 -22.91
N GLU A 871 27.58 3.05 -23.97
CA GLU A 871 26.54 4.06 -24.20
C GLU A 871 25.44 3.90 -23.15
N SER A 872 25.07 2.67 -22.80
CA SER A 872 24.16 2.39 -21.69
C SER A 872 24.70 2.88 -20.35
N PHE A 873 25.98 2.64 -20.04
CA PHE A 873 26.62 3.17 -18.83
C PHE A 873 26.61 4.70 -18.80
N LEU A 874 26.95 5.37 -19.92
CA LEU A 874 26.92 6.82 -20.01
C LEU A 874 25.51 7.38 -19.89
N LEU A 875 24.48 6.72 -20.45
CA LEU A 875 23.08 7.12 -20.27
C LEU A 875 22.67 7.01 -18.80
N VAL A 876 22.99 5.89 -18.11
CA VAL A 876 22.72 5.76 -16.67
C VAL A 876 23.46 6.81 -15.85
N PHE A 877 24.70 7.15 -16.22
CA PHE A 877 25.48 8.22 -15.59
C PHE A 877 24.83 9.61 -15.80
N VAL A 878 24.37 9.92 -17.03
CA VAL A 878 23.62 11.15 -17.31
C VAL A 878 22.37 11.21 -16.45
N ALA A 879 21.60 10.12 -16.36
CA ALA A 879 20.41 10.08 -15.54
C ALA A 879 20.72 10.32 -14.06
N PHE A 880 21.79 9.70 -13.54
CA PHE A 880 22.24 9.93 -12.16
C PHE A 880 22.63 11.39 -11.92
N ALA A 881 23.35 12.04 -12.85
CA ALA A 881 23.71 13.45 -12.76
C ALA A 881 22.49 14.39 -12.79
N LEU A 882 21.44 14.04 -13.52
CA LEU A 882 20.20 14.80 -13.55
C LEU A 882 19.34 14.58 -12.30
N PHE A 883 19.32 13.38 -11.73
CA PHE A 883 18.58 13.05 -10.51
C PHE A 883 19.23 13.59 -9.23
N ARG A 884 20.56 13.54 -9.17
CA ARG A 884 21.39 13.91 -8.02
C ARG A 884 22.42 14.97 -8.41
N PRO A 885 22.00 16.16 -8.87
CA PRO A 885 22.95 17.23 -9.20
C PRO A 885 23.76 17.67 -7.98
N ASP A 886 23.14 17.61 -6.79
CA ASP A 886 23.77 17.90 -5.50
C ASP A 886 24.97 16.98 -5.24
N PHE A 887 24.91 15.70 -5.65
CA PHE A 887 26.04 14.78 -5.48
C PHE A 887 27.32 15.30 -6.14
N PHE A 888 27.19 15.96 -7.31
CA PHE A 888 28.33 16.54 -8.01
C PHE A 888 28.66 17.93 -7.49
N MET A 889 27.66 18.79 -7.26
CA MET A 889 27.90 20.16 -6.79
C MET A 889 28.51 20.19 -5.40
N ASN A 890 28.01 19.38 -4.46
CA ASN A 890 28.53 19.28 -3.10
C ASN A 890 30.01 18.83 -3.07
N ARG A 891 30.48 18.13 -4.11
CA ARG A 891 31.89 17.74 -4.26
C ARG A 891 32.77 18.84 -4.85
N ILE A 892 32.19 19.76 -5.60
CA ILE A 892 32.89 20.90 -6.19
C ILE A 892 32.94 22.05 -5.17
N MET A 893 31.81 22.33 -4.53
CA MET A 893 31.64 23.33 -3.47
C MET A 893 30.78 22.69 -2.37
N PRO A 894 31.32 22.37 -1.19
CA PRO A 894 30.52 21.81 -0.09
C PRO A 894 29.37 22.76 0.33
N PRO A 895 28.17 22.22 0.63
CA PRO A 895 27.01 23.04 1.00
C PRO A 895 27.08 23.58 2.44
N HIS A 896 27.94 23.00 3.26
CA HIS A 896 28.15 23.44 4.64
C HIS A 896 29.64 23.58 4.92
N SER A 897 29.99 24.53 5.78
CA SER A 897 31.32 24.68 6.35
C SER A 897 31.29 24.30 7.83
N ALA A 898 32.31 23.57 8.28
CA ALA A 898 32.47 23.23 9.68
C ALA A 898 32.79 24.50 10.50
N VAL A 899 32.06 24.68 11.59
CA VAL A 899 32.23 25.77 12.55
C VAL A 899 32.59 25.16 13.91
N ALA A 900 33.40 25.86 14.70
CA ALA A 900 33.79 25.37 16.02
C ALA A 900 32.56 25.23 16.92
N PRO A 901 32.41 24.14 17.72
CA PRO A 901 31.26 23.95 18.61
C PRO A 901 30.97 25.13 19.54
N THR A 902 32.03 25.80 20.01
CA THR A 902 31.94 26.98 20.89
C THR A 902 31.32 28.21 20.21
N GLU A 903 31.30 28.24 18.88
CA GLU A 903 30.79 29.36 18.07
C GLU A 903 29.32 29.16 17.65
N LEU A 904 28.60 28.17 18.19
CA LEU A 904 27.21 27.85 17.83
C LEU A 904 26.30 29.08 17.79
N VAL A 905 26.29 29.89 18.84
CA VAL A 905 25.44 31.09 18.94
C VAL A 905 25.80 32.10 17.84
N GLN A 906 27.09 32.30 17.60
CA GLN A 906 27.56 33.21 16.56
C GLN A 906 27.22 32.68 15.15
N ALA A 907 27.30 31.38 14.94
CA ALA A 907 26.91 30.75 13.69
C ALA A 907 25.41 30.92 13.41
N LEU A 908 24.56 30.81 14.44
CA LEU A 908 23.12 31.06 14.36
C LEU A 908 22.82 32.54 14.06
N ASP A 909 23.56 33.47 14.65
CA ASP A 909 23.39 34.92 14.40
C ASP A 909 23.80 35.34 12.98
N LEU A 910 24.79 34.67 12.39
CA LEU A 910 25.33 34.99 11.06
C LEU A 910 24.54 34.35 9.92
N ALA A 911 23.82 33.27 10.20
CA ALA A 911 23.03 32.57 9.20
C ALA A 911 21.78 33.38 8.82
N GLU A 912 21.35 33.25 7.56
CA GLU A 912 20.16 33.94 7.08
C GLU A 912 18.89 33.22 7.57
N ALA A 913 17.82 33.99 7.83
CA ALA A 913 16.55 33.42 8.24
C ALA A 913 16.03 32.39 7.21
N GLY A 914 15.59 31.23 7.68
CA GLY A 914 15.19 30.08 6.87
C GLY A 914 16.34 29.15 6.47
N GLN A 915 17.59 29.43 6.87
CA GLN A 915 18.68 28.46 6.76
C GLN A 915 18.70 27.50 7.96
N GLU A 916 19.42 26.39 7.82
CA GLU A 916 19.51 25.34 8.82
C GLU A 916 20.97 25.08 9.22
N LEU A 917 21.25 24.98 10.52
CA LEU A 917 22.52 24.49 11.04
C LEU A 917 22.36 23.04 11.46
N ARG A 918 23.32 22.18 11.10
CA ARG A 918 23.33 20.78 11.56
C ARG A 918 24.32 20.63 12.70
N LEU A 919 23.85 20.07 13.81
CA LEU A 919 24.61 19.84 15.03
C LEU A 919 24.74 18.33 15.25
N THR A 920 25.96 17.82 15.23
CA THR A 920 26.20 16.44 15.68
C THR A 920 26.42 16.46 17.18
N ILE A 921 25.57 15.76 17.92
CA ILE A 921 25.61 15.65 19.37
C ILE A 921 26.09 14.25 19.74
N GLU A 922 27.00 14.18 20.71
CA GLU A 922 27.60 12.94 21.20
C GLU A 922 27.54 12.92 22.73
N GLY A 923 27.29 11.73 23.29
CA GLY A 923 27.14 11.55 24.73
C GLY A 923 26.72 10.13 25.10
N PRO A 924 26.73 9.77 26.39
CA PRO A 924 26.29 8.46 26.85
C PRO A 924 24.77 8.27 26.64
N ASP A 925 24.35 7.08 26.21
CA ASP A 925 22.96 6.66 26.17
C ASP A 925 22.45 6.28 27.57
N PHE A 926 21.21 6.62 27.89
CA PHE A 926 20.61 6.48 29.21
C PHE A 926 20.39 5.02 29.64
N ASP A 927 20.06 4.14 28.69
CA ASP A 927 19.75 2.75 28.99
C ASP A 927 21.01 1.87 28.98
N THR A 928 21.95 2.15 28.06
CA THR A 928 23.13 1.32 27.82
C THR A 928 24.43 1.88 28.42
N GLY A 929 24.53 3.21 28.58
CA GLY A 929 25.75 3.91 28.97
C GLY A 929 26.84 3.95 27.89
N GLU A 930 26.58 3.42 26.69
CA GLU A 930 27.49 3.51 25.56
C GLU A 930 27.42 4.91 24.91
N ILE A 931 28.50 5.34 24.26
CA ILE A 931 28.51 6.64 23.58
C ILE A 931 27.66 6.55 22.31
N ALA A 932 26.55 7.28 22.30
CA ALA A 932 25.67 7.46 21.17
C ALA A 932 25.96 8.79 20.46
N SER A 933 25.57 8.87 19.19
CA SER A 933 25.69 10.08 18.36
C SER A 933 24.40 10.30 17.59
N THR A 934 23.89 11.53 17.57
CA THR A 934 22.73 11.94 16.76
C THR A 934 22.97 13.27 16.08
N THR A 935 22.20 13.59 15.05
CA THR A 935 22.27 14.87 14.34
C THR A 935 20.98 15.65 14.52
N LEU A 936 21.08 16.86 15.08
CA LEU A 936 19.97 17.81 15.16
C LEU A 936 20.07 18.86 14.06
N VAL A 937 18.92 19.35 13.62
CA VAL A 937 18.82 20.53 12.75
C VAL A 937 18.21 21.67 13.56
N VAL A 938 18.91 22.80 13.56
CA VAL A 938 18.43 24.04 14.16
C VAL A 938 18.08 25.01 13.03
N GLU A 939 16.80 25.34 12.91
CA GLU A 939 16.29 26.31 11.96
C GLU A 939 16.61 27.74 12.43
N VAL A 940 17.12 28.56 11.51
CA VAL A 940 17.43 29.97 11.76
C VAL A 940 16.16 30.78 11.61
N LEU A 941 15.64 31.27 12.73
CA LEU A 941 14.35 31.94 12.80
C LEU A 941 14.49 33.46 12.68
N GLU A 942 13.62 34.08 11.87
CA GLU A 942 13.61 35.53 11.72
C GLU A 942 13.26 36.24 13.05
N GLY A 943 14.05 37.24 13.43
CA GLY A 943 13.76 38.11 14.57
C GLY A 943 14.15 37.58 15.95
N LEU A 944 14.81 36.42 16.03
CA LEU A 944 15.47 35.92 17.24
C LEU A 944 16.98 36.12 17.13
N ASP A 945 17.67 36.27 18.27
CA ASP A 945 19.13 36.15 18.32
C ASP A 945 19.53 34.67 18.47
N GLY A 946 20.78 34.34 18.18
CA GLY A 946 21.26 32.95 18.14
C GLY A 946 21.10 32.21 19.46
N ALA A 947 21.17 32.92 20.59
CA ALA A 947 20.94 32.36 21.91
C ALA A 947 19.46 32.00 22.11
N ALA A 948 18.53 32.89 21.76
CA ALA A 948 17.10 32.62 21.81
C ALA A 948 16.67 31.54 20.81
N MET A 949 17.34 31.43 19.65
CA MET A 949 17.13 30.33 18.71
C MET A 949 17.55 28.99 19.30
N ALA A 950 18.73 28.91 19.91
CA ALA A 950 19.20 27.70 20.58
C ALA A 950 18.26 27.29 21.74
N GLU A 951 17.83 28.24 22.56
CA GLU A 951 16.88 28.00 23.66
C GLU A 951 15.54 27.49 23.13
N LYS A 952 15.01 28.09 22.05
CA LYS A 952 13.75 27.65 21.42
C LYS A 952 13.87 26.26 20.78
N ALA A 953 15.04 25.93 20.24
CA ALA A 953 15.35 24.58 19.76
C ALA A 953 15.41 23.57 20.92
N GLY A 954 15.53 24.03 22.17
CA GLY A 954 15.63 23.20 23.36
C GLY A 954 17.05 22.95 23.83
N LEU A 955 18.04 23.65 23.27
CA LEU A 955 19.46 23.47 23.58
C LEU A 955 19.85 24.37 24.75
N VAL A 956 20.11 23.75 25.91
CA VAL A 956 20.65 24.45 27.07
C VAL A 956 22.17 24.38 27.01
N LEU A 957 22.79 25.47 26.53
CA LEU A 957 24.22 25.52 26.24
C LEU A 957 25.08 25.78 27.49
N LEU A 958 26.07 24.92 27.72
CA LEU A 958 27.08 25.03 28.77
C LEU A 958 28.48 25.13 28.12
N PRO A 959 28.90 26.34 27.69
CA PRO A 959 30.17 26.51 27.01
C PRO A 959 31.36 26.26 27.96
N GLU A 960 32.27 25.38 27.56
CA GLU A 960 33.58 25.17 28.17
C GLU A 960 34.70 25.59 27.19
N ALA A 961 35.96 25.59 27.65
CA ALA A 961 37.07 26.20 26.90
C ALA A 961 37.25 25.63 25.47
N ASP A 962 37.04 24.33 25.27
CA ASP A 962 37.25 23.63 24.00
C ASP A 962 36.00 22.83 23.52
N GLN A 963 34.91 22.83 24.30
CA GLN A 963 33.70 22.03 24.03
C GLN A 963 32.42 22.83 24.34
N MET A 964 31.35 22.51 23.63
CA MET A 964 30.01 23.03 23.89
C MET A 964 29.18 21.91 24.53
N ASN A 965 29.13 21.88 25.86
CA ASN A 965 28.34 20.90 26.60
C ASN A 965 26.87 21.31 26.59
N LEU A 966 25.99 20.33 26.74
CA LEU A 966 24.54 20.49 26.77
C LEU A 966 24.00 20.03 28.11
N ASP A 967 23.09 20.80 28.70
CA ASP A 967 22.23 20.35 29.80
C ASP A 967 20.94 19.74 29.22
N ALA A 968 20.15 19.09 30.07
CA ALA A 968 18.91 18.44 29.68
C ALA A 968 17.99 19.39 28.89
N PRO A 969 17.43 18.93 27.76
CA PRO A 969 16.64 19.79 26.88
C PRO A 969 15.39 20.33 27.57
N GLY A 970 14.95 21.51 27.15
CA GLY A 970 13.75 22.14 27.70
C GLY A 970 12.48 21.31 27.45
N PHE A 971 11.60 21.22 28.43
CA PHE A 971 10.33 20.48 28.29
C PHE A 971 9.43 21.10 27.21
N GLY A 972 8.91 20.26 26.32
CA GLY A 972 8.08 20.61 25.17
C GLY A 972 8.83 21.20 23.97
N THR A 973 10.16 21.08 23.92
CA THR A 973 11.00 21.62 22.83
C THR A 973 11.33 20.55 21.78
N PRO A 974 11.69 20.94 20.53
CA PRO A 974 12.06 19.97 19.49
C PRO A 974 13.19 19.02 19.92
N ALA A 975 14.24 19.53 20.57
CA ALA A 975 15.37 18.71 21.03
C ALA A 975 15.02 17.72 22.15
N GLU A 976 13.91 17.91 22.88
CA GLU A 976 13.50 16.96 23.93
C GLU A 976 13.26 15.56 23.35
N GLN A 977 12.60 15.50 22.19
CA GLN A 977 12.29 14.22 21.56
C GLN A 977 13.54 13.56 20.99
N ASP A 978 14.41 14.34 20.34
CA ASP A 978 15.58 13.82 19.63
C ASP A 978 16.76 13.48 20.56
N LEU A 979 16.84 14.11 21.74
CA LEU A 979 17.88 13.86 22.74
C LEU A 979 17.40 13.03 23.94
N GLY A 980 16.16 12.54 23.92
CA GLY A 980 15.56 11.82 25.06
C GLY A 980 16.27 10.52 25.46
N SER A 981 17.08 9.94 24.57
CA SER A 981 17.88 8.74 24.85
C SER A 981 19.21 9.03 25.53
N PHE A 982 19.67 10.29 25.60
CA PHE A 982 20.98 10.63 26.17
C PHE A 982 20.91 10.79 27.69
N ASP A 983 21.96 10.36 28.39
CA ASP A 983 22.14 10.56 29.83
C ASP A 983 22.83 11.90 30.13
N PHE A 984 22.01 12.92 30.37
CA PHE A 984 22.48 14.24 30.81
C PHE A 984 22.93 14.27 32.28
N TYR A 985 22.65 13.22 33.05
CA TYR A 985 22.91 13.16 34.50
C TYR A 985 24.06 12.19 34.85
N GLY A 986 24.66 11.55 33.85
CA GLY A 986 25.79 10.65 33.99
C GLY A 986 27.13 11.36 34.23
N ASP A 987 28.19 10.58 34.42
CA ASP A 987 29.54 11.11 34.68
C ASP A 987 30.19 11.75 33.43
N SER A 988 29.74 11.38 32.22
CA SER A 988 30.23 11.92 30.95
C SER A 988 29.22 12.92 30.39
N PRO A 989 29.63 14.13 29.99
CA PRO A 989 28.70 15.13 29.48
C PRO A 989 28.20 14.79 28.07
N VAL A 990 26.99 15.24 27.76
CA VAL A 990 26.47 15.33 26.38
C VAL A 990 26.99 16.64 25.78
N PHE A 991 27.57 16.59 24.57
CA PHE A 991 28.20 17.76 23.97
C PHE A 991 27.99 17.83 22.45
N VAL A 992 28.14 19.02 21.89
CA VAL A 992 28.15 19.25 20.43
C VAL A 992 29.52 18.90 19.89
N LYS A 993 29.60 17.84 19.09
CA LYS A 993 30.82 17.37 18.44
C LYS A 993 31.20 18.22 17.22
N GLU A 994 30.22 18.52 16.37
CA GLU A 994 30.43 19.22 15.10
C GLU A 994 29.24 20.13 14.78
N ILE A 995 29.54 21.30 14.19
CA ILE A 995 28.54 22.24 13.66
C ILE A 995 28.80 22.42 12.17
N LEU A 996 27.80 22.15 11.36
CA LEU A 996 27.82 22.40 9.92
C LEU A 996 26.89 23.58 9.63
N ALA A 997 27.49 24.74 9.38
CA ALA A 997 26.76 25.95 9.00
C ALA A 997 26.63 26.05 7.47
N PRO A 998 25.53 26.61 6.93
CA PRO A 998 25.33 26.82 5.50
C PRO A 998 26.49 27.62 4.88
N ALA A 999 26.99 27.16 3.74
CA ALA A 999 28.03 27.85 2.97
C ALA A 999 27.48 28.34 1.63
N ASP A 1000 28.06 29.42 1.08
CA ASP A 1000 27.67 29.94 -0.24
C ASP A 1000 28.06 28.93 -1.33
N GLN A 1001 27.04 28.30 -1.93
CA GLN A 1001 27.18 27.29 -2.97
C GLN A 1001 26.53 27.76 -4.27
N MET A 1002 27.20 27.54 -5.41
CA MET A 1002 26.57 27.74 -6.72
C MET A 1002 25.33 26.84 -6.90
N PRO A 1003 24.34 27.26 -7.72
CA PRO A 1003 23.15 26.46 -8.00
C PRO A 1003 23.51 25.07 -8.53
N LYS A 1004 23.02 24.02 -7.85
CA LYS A 1004 23.27 22.61 -8.20
C LYS A 1004 22.87 22.27 -9.64
N GLU A 1005 21.89 22.98 -10.20
CA GLU A 1005 21.35 22.81 -11.55
C GLU A 1005 22.38 23.06 -12.66
N LEU A 1006 23.52 23.72 -12.36
CA LEU A 1006 24.62 23.87 -13.33
C LEU A 1006 25.17 22.52 -13.81
N VAL A 1007 25.02 21.46 -13.01
CA VAL A 1007 25.38 20.07 -13.38
C VAL A 1007 24.55 19.55 -14.56
N PHE A 1008 23.36 20.12 -14.81
CA PHE A 1008 22.51 19.71 -15.94
C PHE A 1008 23.16 20.03 -17.29
N ILE A 1009 23.95 21.10 -17.39
CA ILE A 1009 24.58 21.53 -18.65
C ILE A 1009 25.53 20.45 -19.19
N PRO A 1010 26.57 20.01 -18.47
CA PRO A 1010 27.46 18.96 -18.97
C PRO A 1010 26.72 17.61 -19.17
N ALA A 1011 25.73 17.29 -18.34
CA ALA A 1011 24.93 16.07 -18.49
C ALA A 1011 24.11 16.05 -19.80
N LEU A 1012 23.44 17.15 -20.12
CA LEU A 1012 22.65 17.28 -21.35
C LEU A 1012 23.53 17.37 -22.60
N LEU A 1013 24.71 17.98 -22.52
CA LEU A 1013 25.69 17.95 -23.61
C LEU A 1013 26.18 16.52 -23.89
N LEU A 1014 26.46 15.74 -22.84
CA LEU A 1014 26.83 14.33 -22.97
C LEU A 1014 25.70 13.50 -23.58
N LEU A 1015 24.46 13.73 -23.15
CA LEU A 1015 23.28 13.10 -23.75
C LEU A 1015 23.16 13.42 -25.25
N GLY A 1016 23.33 14.69 -25.62
CA GLY A 1016 23.34 15.14 -27.00
C GLY A 1016 24.43 14.47 -27.84
N LEU A 1017 25.64 14.31 -27.28
CA LEU A 1017 26.73 13.58 -27.94
C LEU A 1017 26.38 12.11 -28.19
N ILE A 1018 25.81 11.42 -27.19
CA ILE A 1018 25.36 10.03 -27.33
C ILE A 1018 24.29 9.93 -28.43
N ALA A 1019 23.31 10.84 -28.42
CA ALA A 1019 22.26 10.91 -29.44
C ALA A 1019 22.87 11.08 -30.84
N MET A 1020 23.80 12.02 -31.02
CA MET A 1020 24.49 12.26 -32.29
C MET A 1020 25.25 11.03 -32.79
N MET A 1021 25.99 10.36 -31.90
CA MET A 1021 26.72 9.13 -32.22
C MET A 1021 25.77 8.01 -32.67
N GLN A 1022 24.66 7.84 -31.97
CA GLN A 1022 23.65 6.84 -32.28
C GLN A 1022 22.88 7.17 -33.57
N SER A 1023 22.47 8.42 -33.78
CA SER A 1023 21.81 8.85 -35.02
C SER A 1023 22.71 8.66 -36.24
N GLY A 1024 24.00 8.94 -36.11
CA GLY A 1024 24.99 8.68 -37.16
C GLY A 1024 25.09 7.18 -37.52
N ARG A 1025 24.88 6.29 -36.55
CA ARG A 1025 24.87 4.84 -36.74
C ARG A 1025 23.54 4.35 -37.33
N ALA A 1026 22.40 4.77 -36.78
CA ALA A 1026 21.07 4.43 -37.28
C ALA A 1026 20.92 4.76 -38.78
N ARG A 1027 21.40 5.94 -39.21
CA ARG A 1027 21.42 6.34 -40.63
C ARG A 1027 22.27 5.43 -41.52
N ARG A 1028 23.39 4.88 -41.02
CA ARG A 1028 24.25 3.95 -41.76
C ARG A 1028 23.61 2.57 -41.87
N GLU A 1029 22.83 2.17 -40.87
CA GLU A 1029 22.19 0.86 -40.77
C GLU A 1029 20.80 0.82 -41.44
N GLY A 1030 20.32 1.97 -41.96
CA GLY A 1030 19.02 2.06 -42.62
C GLY A 1030 17.83 1.97 -41.65
N GLU A 1031 18.07 2.12 -40.35
CA GLU A 1031 17.02 2.19 -39.35
C GLU A 1031 16.33 3.56 -39.46
N THR A 1032 15.01 3.56 -39.66
CA THR A 1032 14.21 4.79 -39.56
C THR A 1032 14.23 5.26 -38.12
N ALA A 1033 14.77 6.46 -37.89
CA ALA A 1033 14.85 7.12 -36.59
C ALA A 1033 13.48 7.28 -35.92
#